data_AF-A0A7X7J0P7-F1
#
_entry.id   AF-A0A7X7J0P7-F1
#
_cell.length_a   1.000
_cell.length_b   1.000
_cell.length_c   1.000
_cell.angle_alpha   90.00
_cell.angle_beta   90.00
_cell.angle_gamma   90.00
#
_symmetry.space_group_name_H-M   'P 1'
#
loop_
_entity.id
_entity.type
_entity.pdbx_description
1 polymer ?
#
loop_
_entity_poly.entity_id
_entity_poly.type
_entity_poly.pdbx_seq_one_letter_code
_entity_poly.pdbx_strand_id
1 'polypeptide(L)'
;MRARSVLLTVAVGASVACCAPVSAATLGITADGRYFTIDGAPTYLLGVSYYGAQTISTPEFVTQDLDDMVARGFNWIRVWSTWDATDTGSGDCSVLTPAGAVREPYMTRLKTLIAECNNRGMIVDVSMCRGSGGPNNLAEHLAYALILATHLASYPNVYFDIANECDVQDSRYVPPSEITQIVARCKQYKPGVLCTASQGATSASDLYNKYIATGCDFMAPHLCRDQGCAAQTYGTVANFITWMGQYGRRMPVQLQEPFRRGYGSYNPVLNDFLTDCAGGKDAQAAGWCFHNGWNNGSRPYRCFDMRDGEGRLFAQIDSEEWQVVNQVYGHISGTALAPGAPVIREVTPDPAAATVGVQYFRPMVLTQGNPWPTWLMVQGPSGAQINMKGQVSWTPTSADIGQTRTFEVQATNTHGSDTETWQVTVQTGPVATFEAEGAGMGHQIGRAITGGWRAMVTDAVNQFSTYGPYTTSLPTGPLVARFWLRVDNNTADNAGVCQIDVNDFDGGTLLAGPVTITRQQWTQANVYQAFDLSFTNPGNNHRLEFRTYYLGAAQLDEDKIDIWYSDGNYPPSVSAGADQQVSWPSTVNLDGTVADDGLPNPPGATTVTWSKVSGPGTVTFGNANAVDTTATLGASGVYVLRLSTTDSMYAATDDVTIYAPGAGDFVISAEEFIGSGTLGDTENAWQLVHGRCDSAGNLHVVWYKNGAIAYRKKLNGGGWGAEETVPDSSGMNLDGPRLAVTPGGDVHVFWNPPAWNPLYYSIRTSSGWGSRQTLIYNADGDHASTPVPVFLADGRLFLVWLRWDGTDNWYYRIKTGSTWSSDQPVSPHMYDGYAAVTDGSNNVYAAGRVLGNPHRAGYQVWNGTWGAVQTPATDVNHWVGGTHIAWRSGSPLALTFAGYEESGGVWYTEGVYSVLVGQSSVRLTQAAQVGVSVRCEDIDPKVVYDSQGNHYYVWTDGDQLRYAIRKADGTWYAKDLNFPVGGGKQYFPDITAFGDTVHVLWEDNRGGMYHATITPPGGANAPPVVDAGLDQTITLPASATLDATVTDDGNPNPPGQVIVTWSKQSGPGEVVFGDAHAADTTASFSQAGTYVLRLSATDSQWTSEDDVTITVDAPVIPDFDGDSDVDQSDFGVLQQCCSGSAKPYAPGCEGADLDDDGDVDQSDFDVFLTCLGGPGQTAQCGP
;
A
#
# COMPACT_ATOMS: atom_id res chain seq x y z
N MET A 1 68.04 -30.29 -29.16
CA MET A 1 67.58 -28.88 -29.07
C MET A 1 67.24 -28.37 -30.45
N ARG A 2 66.04 -28.68 -30.96
CA ARG A 2 65.53 -28.14 -32.21
C ARG A 2 64.01 -28.14 -32.17
N ALA A 3 63.47 -26.99 -32.53
CA ALA A 3 62.09 -26.76 -32.90
C ALA A 3 61.80 -27.36 -34.28
N ARG A 4 60.59 -27.90 -34.44
CA ARG A 4 59.67 -27.87 -35.60
C ARG A 4 58.73 -29.09 -35.59
N SER A 5 57.46 -28.82 -35.27
CA SER A 5 56.27 -29.03 -36.12
C SER A 5 55.90 -30.45 -36.64
N VAL A 6 54.62 -30.83 -36.38
CA VAL A 6 53.55 -31.28 -37.33
C VAL A 6 52.91 -32.69 -37.15
N LEU A 7 51.56 -32.68 -37.00
CA LEU A 7 50.48 -33.70 -37.28
C LEU A 7 50.33 -34.93 -36.34
N LEU A 8 49.15 -35.50 -36.02
CA LEU A 8 47.77 -35.44 -36.55
C LEU A 8 46.73 -36.01 -35.53
N THR A 9 45.48 -35.48 -35.57
CA THR A 9 44.14 -36.04 -35.20
C THR A 9 43.87 -36.76 -33.87
N VAL A 10 42.83 -36.28 -33.14
CA VAL A 10 41.62 -37.07 -32.77
C VAL A 10 40.39 -36.14 -32.77
N ALA A 11 39.28 -36.62 -33.33
CA ALA A 11 37.99 -35.95 -33.39
C ALA A 11 37.30 -35.88 -32.02
N VAL A 12 36.65 -34.76 -31.70
CA VAL A 12 35.68 -34.66 -30.60
C VAL A 12 34.41 -34.02 -31.16
N GLY A 13 33.37 -34.83 -31.30
CA GLY A 13 32.01 -34.32 -31.39
C GLY A 13 31.57 -33.87 -30.00
N ALA A 14 31.47 -32.55 -29.81
CA ALA A 14 30.76 -31.98 -28.68
C ALA A 14 29.29 -31.82 -29.10
N SER A 15 28.43 -32.70 -28.59
CA SER A 15 26.99 -32.44 -28.51
C SER A 15 26.79 -31.23 -27.59
N VAL A 16 26.48 -30.09 -28.21
CA VAL A 16 25.98 -28.90 -27.51
C VAL A 16 24.63 -29.31 -26.90
N ALA A 17 24.59 -29.48 -25.59
CA ALA A 17 23.32 -29.56 -24.87
C ALA A 17 22.66 -28.18 -25.01
N CYS A 18 21.56 -28.15 -25.76
CA CYS A 18 20.73 -26.96 -25.91
C CYS A 18 20.17 -26.61 -24.53
N CYS A 19 20.54 -25.44 -23.99
CA CYS A 19 19.85 -24.86 -22.85
C CYS A 19 18.36 -24.73 -23.19
N ALA A 20 17.47 -25.14 -22.30
CA ALA A 20 16.08 -24.73 -22.40
C ALA A 20 16.02 -23.19 -22.37
N PRO A 21 15.24 -22.54 -23.24
CA PRO A 21 15.14 -21.08 -23.24
C PRO A 21 14.55 -20.60 -21.92
N VAL A 22 15.14 -19.54 -21.36
CA VAL A 22 14.51 -18.71 -20.32
C VAL A 22 13.17 -18.23 -20.90
N SER A 23 12.06 -18.32 -20.14
CA SER A 23 10.79 -17.79 -20.63
C SER A 23 10.94 -16.31 -20.98
N ALA A 24 10.38 -15.88 -22.11
CA ALA A 24 10.54 -14.52 -22.58
C ALA A 24 9.85 -13.54 -21.62
N ALA A 25 10.56 -12.48 -21.22
CA ALA A 25 9.99 -11.46 -20.35
C ALA A 25 8.83 -10.74 -21.05
N THR A 26 7.65 -10.84 -20.46
CA THR A 26 6.42 -10.26 -20.99
C THR A 26 6.04 -9.04 -20.17
N LEU A 27 6.02 -7.87 -20.82
CA LEU A 27 5.62 -6.63 -20.19
C LEU A 27 4.09 -6.52 -20.14
N GLY A 28 3.55 -6.13 -19.00
CA GLY A 28 2.14 -5.81 -18.83
C GLY A 28 1.93 -4.64 -17.87
N ILE A 29 0.66 -4.44 -17.48
CA ILE A 29 0.23 -3.47 -16.47
C ILE A 29 -0.63 -4.22 -15.45
N THR A 30 -0.53 -3.85 -14.18
CA THR A 30 -1.36 -4.43 -13.11
C THR A 30 -2.85 -4.15 -13.35
N ALA A 31 -3.73 -5.02 -12.85
CA ALA A 31 -5.18 -4.86 -13.01
C ALA A 31 -5.72 -3.53 -12.44
N ASP A 32 -5.05 -2.96 -11.42
CA ASP A 32 -5.40 -1.64 -10.87
C ASP A 32 -4.84 -0.45 -11.68
N GLY A 33 -4.17 -0.72 -12.80
CA GLY A 33 -3.61 0.26 -13.73
C GLY A 33 -2.40 1.03 -13.18
N ARG A 34 -1.85 0.67 -12.01
CA ARG A 34 -0.83 1.50 -11.33
C ARG A 34 0.61 1.19 -11.72
N TYR A 35 0.94 -0.07 -11.96
CA TYR A 35 2.32 -0.52 -12.10
C TYR A 35 2.52 -1.34 -13.37
N PHE A 36 3.76 -1.37 -13.85
CA PHE A 36 4.15 -2.35 -14.86
C PHE A 36 4.22 -3.74 -14.23
N THR A 37 4.08 -4.77 -15.06
CA THR A 37 4.40 -6.15 -14.70
C THR A 37 5.46 -6.70 -15.65
N ILE A 38 6.36 -7.53 -15.13
CA ILE A 38 7.19 -8.42 -15.95
C ILE A 38 6.77 -9.83 -15.58
N ASP A 39 6.30 -10.59 -16.57
CA ASP A 39 5.78 -11.95 -16.38
C ASP A 39 4.66 -12.01 -15.32
N GLY A 40 3.77 -11.00 -15.34
CA GLY A 40 2.65 -10.87 -14.41
C GLY A 40 3.02 -10.31 -13.02
N ALA A 41 4.30 -10.26 -12.67
CA ALA A 41 4.74 -9.74 -11.38
C ALA A 41 4.90 -8.19 -11.40
N PRO A 42 4.25 -7.45 -10.47
CA PRO A 42 4.43 -6.00 -10.35
C PRO A 42 5.90 -5.63 -10.23
N THR A 43 6.39 -4.81 -11.15
CA THR A 43 7.81 -4.52 -11.30
C THR A 43 8.03 -3.02 -11.48
N TYR A 44 8.91 -2.46 -10.66
CA TYR A 44 9.42 -1.11 -10.89
C TYR A 44 10.47 -1.14 -12.00
N LEU A 45 10.24 -0.40 -13.08
CA LEU A 45 11.19 -0.34 -14.19
C LEU A 45 12.31 0.63 -13.87
N LEU A 46 13.41 0.12 -13.32
CA LEU A 46 14.65 0.87 -13.12
C LEU A 46 15.51 0.70 -14.37
N GLY A 47 15.72 1.78 -15.13
CA GLY A 47 16.39 1.66 -16.42
C GLY A 47 17.51 2.65 -16.70
N VAL A 48 18.11 2.48 -17.87
CA VAL A 48 19.26 3.25 -18.34
C VAL A 48 19.01 3.74 -19.76
N SER A 49 19.35 4.99 -20.02
CA SER A 49 19.38 5.50 -21.40
C SER A 49 20.50 4.84 -22.19
N TYR A 50 20.19 4.32 -23.37
CA TYR A 50 21.10 3.54 -24.22
C TYR A 50 20.88 3.86 -25.71
N TYR A 51 20.73 5.14 -26.04
CA TYR A 51 20.27 5.61 -27.35
C TYR A 51 21.12 5.17 -28.55
N GLY A 52 22.45 5.18 -28.43
CA GLY A 52 23.37 4.88 -29.52
C GLY A 52 23.59 3.38 -29.77
N ALA A 53 22.89 2.49 -29.07
CA ALA A 53 23.22 1.06 -29.01
C ALA A 53 23.28 0.36 -30.38
N GLN A 54 22.47 0.77 -31.36
CA GLN A 54 22.47 0.17 -32.70
C GLN A 54 23.72 0.51 -33.51
N THR A 55 24.52 1.50 -33.08
CA THR A 55 25.81 1.84 -33.69
C THR A 55 26.92 0.86 -33.31
N ILE A 56 26.76 0.12 -32.22
CA ILE A 56 27.74 -0.85 -31.71
C ILE A 56 27.88 -1.98 -32.73
N SER A 57 29.09 -2.18 -33.25
CA SER A 57 29.40 -3.33 -34.11
C SER A 57 30.06 -4.49 -33.38
N THR A 58 30.48 -4.27 -32.13
CA THR A 58 31.12 -5.27 -31.27
C THR A 58 30.09 -5.90 -30.30
N PRO A 59 29.64 -7.15 -30.51
CA PRO A 59 28.62 -7.78 -29.67
C PRO A 59 29.00 -7.87 -28.18
N GLU A 60 30.28 -8.04 -27.89
CA GLU A 60 30.80 -8.13 -26.52
C GLU A 60 30.55 -6.85 -25.73
N PHE A 61 30.49 -5.67 -26.37
CA PHE A 61 30.15 -4.42 -25.69
C PHE A 61 28.72 -4.44 -25.17
N VAL A 62 27.78 -4.89 -26.01
CA VAL A 62 26.36 -5.00 -25.67
C VAL A 62 26.18 -6.00 -24.53
N THR A 63 26.72 -7.22 -24.66
CA THR A 63 26.67 -8.25 -23.62
C THR A 63 27.18 -7.73 -22.29
N GLN A 64 28.37 -7.14 -22.26
CA GLN A 64 28.97 -6.63 -21.02
C GLN A 64 28.20 -5.43 -20.45
N ASP A 65 27.65 -4.53 -21.28
CA ASP A 65 26.88 -3.36 -20.80
C ASP A 65 25.59 -3.84 -20.14
N LEU A 66 24.87 -4.77 -20.78
CA LEU A 66 23.67 -5.37 -20.23
C LEU A 66 23.96 -6.17 -18.95
N ASP A 67 25.05 -6.94 -18.91
CA ASP A 67 25.45 -7.67 -17.69
C ASP A 67 25.76 -6.70 -16.54
N ASP A 68 26.43 -5.58 -16.82
CA ASP A 68 26.71 -4.54 -15.82
C ASP A 68 25.43 -3.83 -15.34
N MET A 69 24.46 -3.58 -16.23
CA MET A 69 23.14 -3.05 -15.88
C MET A 69 22.39 -4.01 -14.96
N VAL A 70 22.27 -5.27 -15.37
CA VAL A 70 21.59 -6.32 -14.62
C VAL A 70 22.23 -6.50 -13.24
N ALA A 71 23.55 -6.54 -13.15
CA ALA A 71 24.29 -6.66 -11.89
C ALA A 71 23.99 -5.52 -10.90
N ARG A 72 23.54 -4.37 -11.39
CA ARG A 72 23.21 -3.17 -10.60
C ARG A 72 21.70 -2.96 -10.42
N GLY A 73 20.89 -3.97 -10.75
CA GLY A 73 19.46 -3.96 -10.52
C GLY A 73 18.64 -3.24 -11.59
N PHE A 74 19.27 -2.80 -12.68
CA PHE A 74 18.54 -2.27 -13.84
C PHE A 74 17.89 -3.40 -14.62
N ASN A 75 16.63 -3.20 -15.02
CA ASN A 75 15.79 -4.18 -15.72
C ASN A 75 15.12 -3.59 -16.98
N TRP A 76 15.50 -2.38 -17.35
CA TRP A 76 14.90 -1.66 -18.47
C TRP A 76 15.97 -0.82 -19.19
N ILE A 77 15.91 -0.74 -20.53
CA ILE A 77 16.74 0.19 -21.31
C ILE A 77 15.89 1.04 -22.23
N ARG A 78 16.37 2.26 -22.47
CA ARG A 78 15.75 3.18 -23.42
C ARG A 78 16.61 3.40 -24.65
N VAL A 79 16.04 3.14 -25.82
CA VAL A 79 16.77 3.11 -27.08
C VAL A 79 16.07 3.97 -28.11
N TRP A 80 16.83 4.84 -28.78
CA TRP A 80 16.30 5.62 -29.89
C TRP A 80 16.30 4.77 -31.14
N SER A 81 15.13 4.45 -31.65
CA SER A 81 14.97 4.08 -33.05
C SER A 81 14.82 5.38 -33.83
N THR A 82 15.88 5.84 -34.51
CA THR A 82 15.80 7.07 -35.32
C THR A 82 15.49 6.75 -36.79
N TRP A 83 14.76 7.68 -37.42
CA TRP A 83 14.67 7.85 -38.87
C TRP A 83 15.78 8.85 -39.25
N ASP A 84 16.49 8.63 -40.35
CA ASP A 84 17.45 9.55 -41.00
C ASP A 84 18.22 10.57 -40.12
N ALA A 85 18.79 10.11 -39.00
CA ALA A 85 19.58 10.89 -38.07
C ALA A 85 21.06 10.78 -38.46
N THR A 86 21.46 11.61 -39.44
CA THR A 86 22.85 11.72 -39.89
C THR A 86 23.73 12.59 -38.97
N ASP A 87 23.18 13.24 -37.93
CA ASP A 87 23.87 14.32 -37.21
C ASP A 87 23.63 14.38 -35.68
N THR A 88 23.87 13.27 -34.96
CA THR A 88 23.92 13.26 -33.48
C THR A 88 25.33 13.46 -32.91
N GLY A 89 26.33 13.80 -33.74
CA GLY A 89 27.75 13.80 -33.35
C GLY A 89 28.38 12.41 -33.16
N SER A 90 27.55 11.35 -33.13
CA SER A 90 27.92 9.94 -32.88
C SER A 90 27.92 9.04 -34.12
N GLY A 91 27.83 9.62 -35.32
CA GLY A 91 27.57 8.84 -36.54
C GLY A 91 26.09 8.43 -36.65
N ASP A 92 25.76 7.76 -37.76
CA ASP A 92 24.38 7.43 -38.11
C ASP A 92 23.89 6.21 -37.31
N CYS A 93 22.84 6.40 -36.49
CA CYS A 93 22.21 5.38 -35.66
C CYS A 93 20.84 4.92 -36.18
N SER A 94 20.46 5.34 -37.39
CA SER A 94 19.10 5.15 -37.87
C SER A 94 18.79 3.73 -38.29
N VAL A 95 17.63 3.24 -37.87
CA VAL A 95 17.10 1.95 -38.30
C VAL A 95 16.37 2.05 -39.64
N LEU A 96 16.10 3.28 -40.10
CA LEU A 96 15.56 3.59 -41.41
C LEU A 96 16.49 4.51 -42.22
N THR A 97 16.34 4.45 -43.54
CA THR A 97 16.94 5.38 -44.51
C THR A 97 16.11 6.67 -44.61
N PRO A 98 16.65 7.77 -45.18
CA PRO A 98 15.87 8.97 -45.54
C PRO A 98 14.54 8.69 -46.23
N ALA A 99 14.51 7.66 -47.10
CA ALA A 99 13.33 7.27 -47.85
C ALA A 99 12.32 6.41 -47.04
N GLY A 100 12.56 6.17 -45.76
CA GLY A 100 11.70 5.34 -44.90
C GLY A 100 11.85 3.83 -45.12
N ALA A 101 12.87 3.39 -45.85
CA ALA A 101 13.17 1.95 -45.99
C ALA A 101 14.06 1.44 -44.83
N VAL A 102 13.91 0.18 -44.46
CA VAL A 102 14.75 -0.50 -43.45
C VAL A 102 16.24 -0.34 -43.78
N ARG A 103 17.03 0.00 -42.77
CA ARG A 103 18.46 0.21 -42.89
C ARG A 103 19.24 -0.86 -42.14
N GLU A 104 19.99 -1.65 -42.90
CA GLU A 104 20.93 -2.64 -42.34
C GLU A 104 22.35 -2.08 -42.24
N PRO A 105 23.16 -2.52 -41.26
CA PRO A 105 22.87 -3.57 -40.26
C PRO A 105 22.14 -3.08 -38.99
N TYR A 106 21.68 -1.83 -38.94
CA TYR A 106 21.14 -1.20 -37.73
C TYR A 106 19.84 -1.83 -37.23
N MET A 107 18.93 -2.19 -38.15
CA MET A 107 17.73 -2.96 -37.80
C MET A 107 18.08 -4.33 -37.21
N THR A 108 19.01 -5.07 -37.82
CA THR A 108 19.51 -6.34 -37.27
C THR A 108 20.13 -6.17 -35.88
N ARG A 109 20.88 -5.09 -35.66
CA ARG A 109 21.50 -4.80 -34.34
C ARG A 109 20.47 -4.45 -33.28
N LEU A 110 19.42 -3.68 -33.62
CA LEU A 110 18.30 -3.43 -32.72
C LEU A 110 17.63 -4.74 -32.29
N LYS A 111 17.33 -5.62 -33.23
CA LYS A 111 16.74 -6.94 -32.94
C LYS A 111 17.64 -7.80 -32.05
N THR A 112 18.95 -7.76 -32.29
CA THR A 112 19.94 -8.49 -31.49
C THR A 112 19.99 -7.94 -30.06
N LEU A 113 20.01 -6.62 -29.89
CA LEU A 113 19.94 -5.96 -28.58
C LEU A 113 18.67 -6.38 -27.82
N ILE A 114 17.50 -6.34 -28.46
CA ILE A 114 16.23 -6.72 -27.85
C ILE A 114 16.24 -8.19 -27.41
N ALA A 115 16.80 -9.09 -28.23
CA ALA A 115 16.97 -10.49 -27.88
C ALA A 115 17.91 -10.69 -26.66
N GLU A 116 19.02 -9.97 -26.62
CA GLU A 116 19.96 -10.02 -25.51
C GLU A 116 19.37 -9.47 -24.21
N CYS A 117 18.52 -8.44 -24.29
CA CYS A 117 17.72 -7.95 -23.17
C CYS A 117 16.71 -9.00 -22.72
N ASN A 118 16.01 -9.64 -23.66
CA ASN A 118 15.02 -10.68 -23.35
C ASN A 118 15.65 -11.85 -22.59
N ASN A 119 16.83 -12.30 -23.01
CA ASN A 119 17.62 -13.35 -22.34
C ASN A 119 17.99 -13.02 -20.89
N ARG A 120 17.90 -11.74 -20.50
CA ARG A 120 18.23 -11.21 -19.17
C ARG A 120 16.99 -10.75 -18.39
N GLY A 121 15.79 -10.95 -18.92
CA GLY A 121 14.55 -10.48 -18.33
C GLY A 121 14.40 -8.95 -18.37
N MET A 122 15.02 -8.29 -19.35
CA MET A 122 14.99 -6.83 -19.48
C MET A 122 14.00 -6.35 -20.53
N ILE A 123 13.36 -5.22 -20.24
CA ILE A 123 12.42 -4.52 -21.12
C ILE A 123 13.14 -3.48 -21.96
N VAL A 124 12.69 -3.29 -23.21
CA VAL A 124 13.24 -2.29 -24.13
C VAL A 124 12.16 -1.28 -24.51
N ASP A 125 12.41 -0.02 -24.19
CA ASP A 125 11.72 1.13 -24.80
C ASP A 125 12.33 1.40 -26.17
N VAL A 126 11.53 1.22 -27.20
CA VAL A 126 11.89 1.58 -28.58
C VAL A 126 11.21 2.90 -28.92
N SER A 127 11.96 3.99 -28.77
CA SER A 127 11.43 5.34 -28.92
C SER A 127 11.57 5.84 -30.36
N MET A 128 10.48 6.39 -30.91
CA MET A 128 10.42 7.06 -32.21
C MET A 128 10.49 8.58 -32.02
N CYS A 129 11.07 9.34 -32.95
CA CYS A 129 11.13 10.80 -32.88
C CYS A 129 10.51 11.45 -34.13
N ARG A 130 9.79 12.56 -33.97
CA ARG A 130 9.29 13.40 -35.08
C ARG A 130 10.28 14.54 -35.32
N GLY A 131 10.53 14.91 -36.58
CA GLY A 131 11.52 15.94 -36.91
C GLY A 131 12.96 15.55 -36.51
N SER A 132 13.94 16.41 -36.82
CA SER A 132 15.38 16.17 -36.52
C SER A 132 15.92 14.81 -37.02
N GLY A 133 15.57 14.43 -38.27
CA GLY A 133 15.84 13.10 -38.86
C GLY A 133 14.59 12.21 -38.89
N GLY A 134 13.66 12.42 -37.96
CA GLY A 134 12.34 11.78 -37.87
C GLY A 134 11.41 11.94 -39.10
N PRO A 135 10.30 11.18 -39.20
CA PRO A 135 9.19 11.50 -40.11
C PRO A 135 8.75 12.96 -39.99
N ASN A 136 8.36 13.56 -41.11
CA ASN A 136 7.93 14.97 -41.19
C ASN A 136 6.42 15.14 -41.20
N ASN A 137 5.68 14.08 -41.56
CA ASN A 137 4.23 14.07 -41.68
C ASN A 137 3.63 12.76 -41.14
N LEU A 138 2.31 12.74 -40.92
CA LEU A 138 1.59 11.58 -40.42
C LEU A 138 1.80 10.32 -41.27
N ALA A 139 1.82 10.44 -42.60
CA ALA A 139 1.95 9.30 -43.48
C ALA A 139 3.31 8.60 -43.30
N GLU A 140 4.39 9.38 -43.19
CA GLU A 140 5.72 8.88 -42.85
C GLU A 140 5.74 8.27 -41.44
N HIS A 141 5.10 8.89 -40.46
CA HIS A 141 5.07 8.36 -39.08
C HIS A 141 4.29 7.05 -38.98
N LEU A 142 3.16 6.91 -39.68
CA LEU A 142 2.41 5.66 -39.78
C LEU A 142 3.21 4.56 -40.50
N ALA A 143 3.99 4.92 -41.53
CA ALA A 143 4.94 4.00 -42.14
C ALA A 143 6.03 3.61 -41.15
N TYR A 144 6.48 4.55 -40.31
CA TYR A 144 7.47 4.26 -39.27
C TYR A 144 6.97 3.21 -38.28
N ALA A 145 5.80 3.47 -37.70
CA ALA A 145 5.16 2.60 -36.73
C ALA A 145 4.88 1.22 -37.30
N LEU A 146 4.39 1.14 -38.55
CA LEU A 146 4.19 -0.11 -39.27
C LEU A 146 5.49 -0.93 -39.35
N ILE A 147 6.58 -0.30 -39.79
CA ILE A 147 7.85 -1.00 -40.00
C ILE A 147 8.37 -1.54 -38.66
N LEU A 148 8.41 -0.73 -37.61
CA LEU A 148 8.88 -1.17 -36.30
C LEU A 148 7.99 -2.25 -35.69
N ALA A 149 6.66 -2.05 -35.67
CA ALA A 149 5.72 -3.04 -35.14
C ALA A 149 5.84 -4.38 -35.86
N THR A 150 5.94 -4.38 -37.19
CA THR A 150 6.11 -5.62 -37.98
C THR A 150 7.45 -6.30 -37.69
N HIS A 151 8.55 -5.54 -37.67
CA HIS A 151 9.89 -6.12 -37.49
C HIS A 151 10.14 -6.61 -36.06
N LEU A 152 9.39 -6.08 -35.08
CA LEU A 152 9.54 -6.38 -33.67
C LEU A 152 8.35 -7.17 -33.08
N ALA A 153 7.45 -7.68 -33.94
CA ALA A 153 6.23 -8.36 -33.52
C ALA A 153 6.51 -9.55 -32.57
N SER A 154 7.56 -10.32 -32.84
CA SER A 154 7.94 -11.52 -32.08
C SER A 154 8.64 -11.27 -30.74
N TYR A 155 8.91 -10.01 -30.36
CA TYR A 155 9.65 -9.69 -29.12
C TYR A 155 8.69 -9.18 -28.04
N PRO A 156 8.37 -9.97 -27.00
CA PRO A 156 7.38 -9.59 -25.97
C PRO A 156 7.93 -8.55 -24.98
N ASN A 157 9.24 -8.38 -24.91
CA ASN A 157 9.92 -7.47 -23.99
C ASN A 157 10.06 -6.03 -24.54
N VAL A 158 9.15 -5.60 -25.42
CA VAL A 158 9.23 -4.31 -26.12
C VAL A 158 7.95 -3.49 -25.93
N TYR A 159 8.10 -2.20 -25.64
CA TYR A 159 7.05 -1.21 -25.80
C TYR A 159 7.50 -0.08 -26.75
N PHE A 160 6.54 0.71 -27.24
CA PHE A 160 6.82 1.85 -28.10
C PHE A 160 6.55 3.19 -27.40
N ASP A 161 7.58 4.02 -27.24
CA ASP A 161 7.39 5.48 -27.15
C ASP A 161 7.24 6.01 -28.58
N ILE A 162 5.99 6.19 -29.01
CA ILE A 162 5.66 6.44 -30.42
C ILE A 162 6.00 7.86 -30.87
N ALA A 163 6.29 8.78 -29.95
CA ALA A 163 6.67 10.15 -30.27
C ALA A 163 7.44 10.77 -29.09
N ASN A 164 8.77 10.75 -29.19
CA ASN A 164 9.65 11.38 -28.22
C ASN A 164 9.46 12.90 -28.22
N GLU A 165 9.17 13.45 -27.05
CA GLU A 165 8.98 14.91 -26.86
C GLU A 165 7.93 15.51 -27.82
N CYS A 166 6.74 14.90 -27.82
CA CYS A 166 5.70 15.18 -28.80
C CYS A 166 4.94 16.51 -28.63
N ASP A 167 5.09 17.22 -27.51
CA ASP A 167 4.42 18.51 -27.25
C ASP A 167 5.36 19.71 -27.33
N VAL A 168 6.66 19.51 -27.63
CA VAL A 168 7.53 20.64 -27.97
C VAL A 168 7.03 21.29 -29.25
N GLN A 169 6.76 22.60 -29.16
CA GLN A 169 6.17 23.41 -30.24
C GLN A 169 7.17 23.73 -31.37
N ASP A 170 7.85 22.71 -31.87
CA ASP A 170 8.73 22.74 -33.04
C ASP A 170 8.44 21.55 -33.98
N SER A 171 9.40 21.15 -34.81
CA SER A 171 9.25 20.02 -35.72
C SER A 171 8.98 18.68 -35.05
N ARG A 172 9.14 18.57 -33.72
CA ARG A 172 8.82 17.38 -32.92
C ARG A 172 7.34 17.26 -32.57
N TYR A 173 6.57 18.34 -32.70
CA TYR A 173 5.16 18.35 -32.31
C TYR A 173 4.34 17.28 -33.06
N VAL A 174 3.60 16.45 -32.30
CA VAL A 174 2.63 15.49 -32.83
C VAL A 174 1.28 15.75 -32.16
N PRO A 175 0.24 16.15 -32.90
CA PRO A 175 -1.06 16.44 -32.30
C PRO A 175 -1.75 15.15 -31.82
N PRO A 176 -2.62 15.22 -30.79
CA PRO A 176 -3.31 14.05 -30.23
C PRO A 176 -4.03 13.16 -31.26
N SER A 177 -4.63 13.77 -32.30
CA SER A 177 -5.30 13.03 -33.39
C SER A 177 -4.36 12.19 -34.25
N GLU A 178 -3.08 12.56 -34.35
CA GLU A 178 -2.04 11.73 -34.98
C GLU A 178 -1.59 10.63 -34.03
N ILE A 179 -1.42 10.93 -32.73
CA ILE A 179 -1.05 9.95 -31.70
C ILE A 179 -2.03 8.78 -31.69
N THR A 180 -3.35 9.02 -31.68
CA THR A 180 -4.38 7.96 -31.74
C THR A 180 -4.18 7.03 -32.94
N GLN A 181 -3.88 7.58 -34.11
CA GLN A 181 -3.69 6.79 -35.33
C GLN A 181 -2.39 5.98 -35.30
N ILE A 182 -1.33 6.53 -34.70
CA ILE A 182 -0.04 5.85 -34.58
C ILE A 182 -0.12 4.72 -33.55
N VAL A 183 -0.79 4.93 -32.41
CA VAL A 183 -1.06 3.86 -31.41
C VAL A 183 -1.86 2.73 -32.06
N ALA A 184 -2.94 3.06 -32.76
CA ALA A 184 -3.75 2.06 -33.47
C ALA A 184 -2.90 1.28 -34.49
N ARG A 185 -1.99 1.96 -35.21
CA ARG A 185 -1.08 1.32 -36.16
C ARG A 185 -0.09 0.36 -35.47
N CYS A 186 0.48 0.74 -34.33
CA CYS A 186 1.35 -0.15 -33.57
C CYS A 186 0.61 -1.41 -33.12
N LYS A 187 -0.56 -1.24 -32.50
CA LYS A 187 -1.39 -2.34 -31.97
C LYS A 187 -1.94 -3.24 -33.08
N GLN A 188 -2.21 -2.71 -34.27
CA GLN A 188 -2.64 -3.49 -35.44
C GLN A 188 -1.59 -4.51 -35.89
N TYR A 189 -0.30 -4.16 -35.85
CA TYR A 189 0.78 -5.02 -36.36
C TYR A 189 1.60 -5.71 -35.25
N LYS A 190 1.37 -5.33 -34.00
CA LYS A 190 1.87 -6.00 -32.80
C LYS A 190 0.78 -5.95 -31.70
N PRO A 191 -0.19 -6.87 -31.72
CA PRO A 191 -1.24 -6.93 -30.71
C PRO A 191 -0.67 -7.02 -29.29
N GLY A 192 -1.28 -6.31 -28.35
CA GLY A 192 -0.84 -6.29 -26.94
C GLY A 192 0.39 -5.43 -26.65
N VAL A 193 0.99 -4.74 -27.65
CA VAL A 193 2.12 -3.83 -27.38
C VAL A 193 1.65 -2.60 -26.59
N LEU A 194 2.37 -2.28 -25.52
CA LEU A 194 2.16 -1.04 -24.79
C LEU A 194 2.73 0.14 -25.59
N CYS A 195 1.98 1.24 -25.62
CA CYS A 195 2.35 2.48 -26.29
C CYS A 195 2.29 3.67 -25.34
N THR A 196 3.23 4.59 -25.47
CA THR A 196 3.18 5.92 -24.86
C THR A 196 3.62 6.99 -25.85
N ALA A 197 3.39 8.26 -25.54
CA ALA A 197 3.96 9.40 -26.25
C ALA A 197 4.57 10.33 -25.21
N SER A 198 5.91 10.40 -25.18
CA SER A 198 6.59 11.07 -24.07
C SER A 198 6.51 12.59 -24.10
N GLN A 199 6.79 13.19 -22.93
CA GLN A 199 6.73 14.60 -22.52
C GLN A 199 5.50 14.99 -21.64
N GLY A 200 5.65 16.03 -20.84
CA GLY A 200 4.78 16.37 -19.71
C GLY A 200 3.37 16.84 -20.08
N ALA A 201 2.57 17.08 -19.04
CA ALA A 201 1.29 17.76 -19.14
C ALA A 201 1.29 18.98 -18.20
N THR A 202 0.63 20.05 -18.60
CA THR A 202 0.57 21.29 -17.82
C THR A 202 -0.73 21.45 -17.02
N SER A 203 -1.72 20.59 -17.28
CA SER A 203 -3.02 20.56 -16.61
C SER A 203 -3.64 19.16 -16.68
N ALA A 204 -4.69 18.92 -15.88
CA ALA A 204 -5.47 17.68 -15.93
C ALA A 204 -6.06 17.41 -17.33
N SER A 205 -6.60 18.44 -17.98
CA SER A 205 -7.21 18.33 -19.32
C SER A 205 -6.18 17.98 -20.40
N ASP A 206 -4.98 18.56 -20.30
CA ASP A 206 -3.86 18.27 -21.20
C ASP A 206 -3.41 16.80 -21.06
N LEU A 207 -3.34 16.32 -19.82
CA LEU A 207 -3.01 14.93 -19.50
C LEU A 207 -4.05 13.96 -20.06
N TYR A 208 -5.35 14.24 -19.86
CA TYR A 208 -6.45 13.44 -20.44
C TYR A 208 -6.35 13.38 -21.96
N ASN A 209 -6.21 14.54 -22.62
CA ASN A 209 -6.16 14.63 -24.07
C ASN A 209 -4.93 13.94 -24.66
N LYS A 210 -3.83 13.88 -23.91
CA LYS A 210 -2.58 13.26 -24.35
C LYS A 210 -2.57 11.75 -24.17
N TYR A 211 -3.03 11.24 -23.04
CA TYR A 211 -2.86 9.82 -22.69
C TYR A 211 -4.16 9.02 -22.77
N ILE A 212 -5.26 9.53 -22.21
CA ILE A 212 -6.54 8.82 -22.18
C ILE A 212 -7.19 8.83 -23.57
N ALA A 213 -7.38 10.04 -24.14
CA ALA A 213 -8.09 10.21 -25.41
C ALA A 213 -7.35 9.62 -26.63
N THR A 214 -6.04 9.39 -26.51
CA THR A 214 -5.21 8.84 -27.59
C THR A 214 -5.03 7.33 -27.54
N GLY A 215 -5.46 6.68 -26.45
CA GLY A 215 -5.28 5.24 -26.24
C GLY A 215 -3.86 4.83 -25.86
N CYS A 216 -3.03 5.75 -25.37
CA CYS A 216 -1.76 5.41 -24.72
C CYS A 216 -2.02 4.55 -23.46
N ASP A 217 -1.10 3.66 -23.14
CA ASP A 217 -1.24 2.68 -22.07
C ASP A 217 -0.62 3.16 -20.75
N PHE A 218 0.36 4.06 -20.81
CA PHE A 218 1.00 4.65 -19.63
C PHE A 218 1.53 6.07 -19.90
N MET A 219 1.79 6.82 -18.83
CA MET A 219 2.30 8.19 -18.88
C MET A 219 3.83 8.21 -18.89
N ALA A 220 4.43 9.06 -19.71
CA ALA A 220 5.88 9.21 -19.80
C ALA A 220 6.33 10.68 -19.76
N PRO A 221 6.14 11.39 -18.63
CA PRO A 221 6.49 12.79 -18.53
C PRO A 221 8.01 12.99 -18.50
N HIS A 222 8.48 14.01 -19.20
CA HIS A 222 9.85 14.51 -19.08
C HIS A 222 9.85 15.68 -18.09
N LEU A 223 10.65 15.55 -17.03
CA LEU A 223 10.69 16.52 -15.93
C LEU A 223 11.77 17.58 -16.16
N CYS A 224 11.78 18.60 -15.30
CA CYS A 224 12.74 19.69 -15.44
C CYS A 224 14.17 19.25 -15.07
N ARG A 225 15.17 19.92 -15.65
CA ARG A 225 16.59 19.49 -15.62
C ARG A 225 17.54 20.51 -14.96
N ASP A 226 16.99 21.59 -14.43
CA ASP A 226 17.76 22.67 -13.82
C ASP A 226 18.07 22.40 -12.34
N GLN A 227 18.91 23.25 -11.74
CA GLN A 227 19.25 23.16 -10.33
C GLN A 227 17.98 23.24 -9.46
N GLY A 228 17.80 22.26 -8.57
CA GLY A 228 16.63 22.17 -7.70
C GLY A 228 15.45 21.36 -8.27
N CYS A 229 15.51 20.94 -9.53
CA CYS A 229 14.44 20.14 -10.15
C CYS A 229 14.24 18.76 -9.51
N ALA A 230 15.32 18.11 -9.06
CA ALA A 230 15.24 16.80 -8.40
C ALA A 230 14.25 16.78 -7.22
N ALA A 231 14.16 17.89 -6.46
CA ALA A 231 13.24 18.01 -5.32
C ALA A 231 11.77 18.22 -5.72
N GLN A 232 11.48 18.56 -6.98
CA GLN A 232 10.13 18.83 -7.48
C GLN A 232 9.43 17.56 -7.98
N THR A 233 10.21 16.52 -8.30
CA THR A 233 9.72 15.28 -8.91
C THR A 233 8.56 14.64 -8.16
N TYR A 234 8.63 14.58 -6.83
CA TYR A 234 7.51 14.09 -6.00
C TYR A 234 6.21 14.85 -6.27
N GLY A 235 6.25 16.18 -6.17
CA GLY A 235 5.06 17.02 -6.34
C GLY A 235 4.49 16.95 -7.76
N THR A 236 5.36 16.91 -8.77
CA THR A 236 4.92 16.79 -10.17
C THR A 236 4.26 15.44 -10.45
N VAL A 237 4.86 14.33 -10.01
CA VAL A 237 4.29 12.99 -10.20
C VAL A 237 3.00 12.82 -9.40
N ALA A 238 2.96 13.27 -8.14
CA ALA A 238 1.74 13.25 -7.33
C ALA A 238 0.58 14.01 -7.97
N ASN A 239 0.87 15.13 -8.65
CA ASN A 239 -0.14 15.87 -9.42
C ASN A 239 -0.68 15.07 -10.60
N PHE A 240 0.19 14.39 -11.38
CA PHE A 240 -0.27 13.55 -12.49
C PHE A 240 -1.16 12.41 -12.02
N ILE A 241 -0.80 11.74 -10.92
CA ILE A 241 -1.63 10.68 -10.33
C ILE A 241 -2.95 11.23 -9.83
N THR A 242 -2.94 12.39 -9.18
CA THR A 242 -4.15 13.06 -8.69
C THR A 242 -5.08 13.43 -9.85
N TRP A 243 -4.56 14.04 -10.91
CA TRP A 243 -5.33 14.41 -12.09
C TRP A 243 -5.91 13.19 -12.81
N MET A 244 -5.15 12.10 -12.94
CA MET A 244 -5.67 10.85 -13.48
C MET A 244 -6.79 10.26 -12.63
N GLY A 245 -6.66 10.33 -11.30
CA GLY A 245 -7.70 9.94 -10.36
C GLY A 245 -9.02 10.69 -10.55
N GLN A 246 -8.98 11.96 -10.98
CA GLN A 246 -10.20 12.75 -11.30
C GLN A 246 -11.00 12.17 -12.47
N TYR A 247 -10.35 11.39 -13.35
CA TYR A 247 -10.98 10.75 -14.50
C TYR A 247 -11.29 9.26 -14.25
N GLY A 248 -11.23 8.79 -13.00
CA GLY A 248 -11.52 7.40 -12.64
C GLY A 248 -10.52 6.38 -13.20
N ARG A 249 -9.43 6.84 -13.82
CA ARG A 249 -8.45 5.98 -14.50
C ARG A 249 -7.10 6.05 -13.81
N ARG A 250 -6.42 4.92 -13.69
CA ARG A 250 -5.04 4.83 -13.23
C ARG A 250 -4.16 4.32 -14.35
N MET A 251 -2.99 4.93 -14.50
CA MET A 251 -2.00 4.55 -15.50
C MET A 251 -0.61 4.62 -14.86
N PRO A 252 0.33 3.72 -15.25
CA PRO A 252 1.70 3.80 -14.77
C PRO A 252 2.34 5.13 -15.16
N VAL A 253 3.14 5.72 -14.27
CA VAL A 253 4.00 6.87 -14.60
C VAL A 253 5.42 6.38 -14.77
N GLN A 254 5.97 6.47 -15.98
CA GLN A 254 7.34 6.09 -16.29
C GLN A 254 8.21 7.33 -16.53
N LEU A 255 9.17 7.57 -15.63
CA LEU A 255 10.09 8.69 -15.76
C LEU A 255 11.22 8.31 -16.72
N GLN A 256 10.99 8.58 -18.02
CA GLN A 256 11.88 8.16 -19.10
C GLN A 256 13.14 9.03 -19.26
N GLU A 257 13.02 10.34 -19.01
CA GLU A 257 14.14 11.29 -19.02
C GLU A 257 14.05 12.33 -17.89
N PRO A 258 13.97 11.90 -16.62
CA PRO A 258 13.64 12.80 -15.52
C PRO A 258 14.76 13.80 -15.22
N PHE A 259 16.02 13.35 -15.26
CA PHE A 259 17.15 14.16 -14.81
C PHE A 259 18.47 13.70 -15.44
N ARG A 260 19.40 14.63 -15.79
CA ARG A 260 20.66 14.25 -16.46
C ARG A 260 21.88 15.11 -16.17
N ARG A 261 23.03 14.46 -16.27
CA ARG A 261 24.37 15.05 -16.11
C ARG A 261 25.04 15.32 -17.45
N GLY A 262 25.69 16.48 -17.59
CA GLY A 262 26.48 16.88 -18.76
C GLY A 262 25.80 17.90 -19.68
N TYR A 263 24.48 17.87 -19.83
CA TYR A 263 23.77 18.60 -20.90
C TYR A 263 23.81 20.15 -20.86
N GLY A 264 24.06 20.77 -19.71
CA GLY A 264 23.93 22.22 -19.54
C GLY A 264 24.94 22.83 -18.56
N SER A 265 24.63 24.04 -18.08
CA SER A 265 25.47 24.73 -17.09
C SER A 265 25.43 24.08 -15.71
N TYR A 266 24.35 23.36 -15.41
CA TYR A 266 24.20 22.58 -14.19
C TYR A 266 24.63 21.13 -14.40
N ASN A 267 25.41 20.62 -13.46
CA ASN A 267 26.01 19.29 -13.54
C ASN A 267 25.69 18.50 -12.25
N PRO A 268 24.54 17.80 -12.20
CA PRO A 268 24.04 17.18 -10.98
C PRO A 268 24.96 16.13 -10.38
N VAL A 269 24.95 16.03 -9.05
CA VAL A 269 25.74 15.07 -8.26
C VAL A 269 24.90 13.89 -7.80
N LEU A 270 25.52 12.87 -7.20
CA LEU A 270 24.84 11.67 -6.67
C LEU A 270 23.52 11.98 -5.95
N ASN A 271 23.54 12.93 -5.00
CA ASN A 271 22.37 13.22 -4.17
C ASN A 271 21.18 13.74 -4.98
N ASP A 272 21.43 14.46 -6.08
CA ASP A 272 20.37 14.96 -6.94
C ASP A 272 19.67 13.81 -7.66
N PHE A 273 20.42 12.84 -8.20
CA PHE A 273 19.87 11.64 -8.82
C PHE A 273 19.09 10.77 -7.83
N LEU A 274 19.61 10.59 -6.61
CA LEU A 274 18.92 9.82 -5.58
C LEU A 274 17.63 10.51 -5.13
N THR A 275 17.67 11.84 -4.95
CA THR A 275 16.50 12.65 -4.58
C THR A 275 15.41 12.58 -5.66
N ASP A 276 15.80 12.70 -6.92
CA ASP A 276 14.88 12.62 -8.07
C ASP A 276 14.23 11.24 -8.18
N CYS A 277 15.03 10.17 -8.07
CA CYS A 277 14.57 8.80 -8.14
C CYS A 277 13.66 8.45 -6.94
N ALA A 278 14.04 8.83 -5.72
CA ALA A 278 13.23 8.64 -4.52
C ALA A 278 11.92 9.43 -4.60
N GLY A 279 11.97 10.70 -5.01
CA GLY A 279 10.77 11.53 -5.16
C GLY A 279 9.77 10.92 -6.14
N GLY A 280 10.25 10.37 -7.26
CA GLY A 280 9.40 9.65 -8.21
C GLY A 280 8.78 8.40 -7.60
N LYS A 281 9.60 7.57 -6.92
CA LYS A 281 9.13 6.33 -6.29
C LYS A 281 8.13 6.59 -5.14
N ASP A 282 8.41 7.54 -4.27
CA ASP A 282 7.56 7.91 -3.13
C ASP A 282 6.23 8.49 -3.60
N ALA A 283 6.24 9.20 -4.73
CA ALA A 283 5.03 9.64 -5.42
C ALA A 283 4.36 8.54 -6.25
N GLN A 284 4.76 7.26 -6.12
CA GLN A 284 4.18 6.11 -6.82
C GLN A 284 4.39 6.08 -8.35
N ALA A 285 5.49 6.64 -8.87
CA ALA A 285 5.92 6.33 -10.23
C ALA A 285 6.20 4.82 -10.37
N ALA A 286 5.95 4.29 -11.58
CA ALA A 286 6.14 2.89 -11.91
C ALA A 286 7.53 2.58 -12.50
N GLY A 287 8.32 3.61 -12.81
CA GLY A 287 9.70 3.44 -13.29
C GLY A 287 10.49 4.74 -13.34
N TRP A 288 11.81 4.61 -13.38
CA TRP A 288 12.75 5.73 -13.44
C TRP A 288 14.00 5.36 -14.23
N CYS A 289 14.48 6.31 -15.04
CA CYS A 289 15.65 6.15 -15.91
C CYS A 289 16.86 6.89 -15.37
N PHE A 290 17.99 6.19 -15.26
CA PHE A 290 19.30 6.82 -15.24
C PHE A 290 19.58 7.39 -16.64
N HIS A 291 19.30 8.68 -16.78
CA HIS A 291 19.46 9.43 -18.02
C HIS A 291 20.75 10.26 -17.98
N ASN A 292 21.61 10.13 -18.99
CA ASN A 292 22.91 10.81 -19.04
C ASN A 292 23.31 11.30 -20.43
N GLY A 293 24.41 12.07 -20.50
CA GLY A 293 24.89 12.73 -21.72
C GLY A 293 24.68 14.25 -21.66
N TRP A 294 25.44 15.12 -22.30
CA TRP A 294 26.55 15.09 -23.27
C TRP A 294 27.53 16.17 -22.78
N ASN A 295 28.85 16.20 -23.06
CA ASN A 295 29.64 17.45 -22.93
C ASN A 295 30.72 17.61 -24.03
N ASN A 296 30.67 18.75 -24.75
CA ASN A 296 31.43 19.01 -25.99
C ASN A 296 32.83 19.58 -25.76
N GLY A 297 33.78 18.70 -25.42
CA GLY A 297 35.21 18.97 -25.26
C GLY A 297 35.91 17.84 -24.50
N SER A 298 37.22 17.64 -24.73
CA SER A 298 38.05 16.39 -24.71
C SER A 298 37.56 15.01 -24.18
N ARG A 299 36.38 14.84 -23.55
CA ARG A 299 35.22 13.97 -23.89
C ARG A 299 34.40 13.58 -22.64
N PRO A 300 33.07 13.74 -22.61
CA PRO A 300 32.17 12.57 -22.63
C PRO A 300 30.83 12.80 -23.37
N TYR A 301 30.32 11.82 -24.14
CA TYR A 301 28.98 11.86 -24.78
C TYR A 301 28.17 10.58 -24.52
N ARG A 302 27.69 10.40 -23.28
CA ARG A 302 27.28 9.06 -22.81
C ARG A 302 25.84 8.77 -23.20
N CYS A 303 25.55 7.49 -23.45
CA CYS A 303 24.41 6.91 -24.17
C CYS A 303 24.12 7.44 -25.59
N PHE A 304 24.62 8.62 -25.97
CA PHE A 304 24.46 9.18 -27.32
C PHE A 304 25.55 8.78 -28.31
N ASP A 305 26.75 8.40 -27.86
CA ASP A 305 27.84 7.92 -28.71
C ASP A 305 28.41 6.57 -28.24
N MET A 306 28.02 5.50 -28.93
CA MET A 306 28.32 4.12 -28.57
C MET A 306 29.11 3.40 -29.66
N ARG A 307 29.75 4.14 -30.57
CA ARG A 307 30.60 3.53 -31.62
C ARG A 307 31.75 2.76 -30.99
N ASP A 308 32.20 1.71 -31.68
CA ASP A 308 33.30 0.86 -31.21
C ASP A 308 34.59 1.63 -30.84
N GLY A 309 34.85 2.76 -31.51
CA GLY A 309 36.00 3.64 -31.22
C GLY A 309 35.86 4.48 -29.93
N GLU A 310 34.65 4.67 -29.41
CA GLU A 310 34.35 5.45 -28.20
C GLU A 310 34.26 4.59 -26.94
N GLY A 311 33.93 3.30 -27.10
CA GLY A 311 33.88 2.30 -26.03
C GLY A 311 32.47 2.02 -25.49
N ARG A 312 32.37 1.06 -24.56
CA ARG A 312 31.13 0.67 -23.84
C ARG A 312 30.64 1.78 -22.88
N LEU A 313 29.37 1.76 -22.49
CA LEU A 313 28.75 2.81 -21.64
C LEU A 313 29.45 2.93 -20.27
N PHE A 314 29.75 1.81 -19.62
CA PHE A 314 30.37 1.86 -18.29
C PHE A 314 31.86 2.26 -18.31
N ALA A 315 32.54 2.16 -19.45
CA ALA A 315 33.89 2.72 -19.62
C ALA A 315 33.87 4.24 -19.87
N GLN A 316 32.66 4.75 -20.08
CA GLN A 316 32.40 6.06 -20.58
C GLN A 316 31.95 6.99 -19.41
N ILE A 317 31.11 6.51 -18.49
CA ILE A 317 30.59 7.29 -17.35
C ILE A 317 31.67 7.79 -16.37
N ASP A 318 31.40 8.93 -15.72
CA ASP A 318 32.32 9.56 -14.76
C ASP A 318 32.19 9.00 -13.31
N SER A 319 33.02 9.50 -12.40
CA SER A 319 33.04 9.01 -11.01
C SER A 319 31.75 9.27 -10.23
N GLU A 320 31.00 10.32 -10.56
CA GLU A 320 29.71 10.60 -9.92
C GLU A 320 28.62 9.68 -10.45
N GLU A 321 28.56 9.51 -11.77
CA GLU A 321 27.65 8.56 -12.41
C GLU A 321 27.90 7.13 -11.92
N TRP A 322 29.17 6.75 -11.69
CA TRP A 322 29.53 5.48 -11.06
C TRP A 322 28.94 5.32 -9.65
N GLN A 323 28.90 6.39 -8.86
CA GLN A 323 28.25 6.34 -7.55
C GLN A 323 26.74 6.14 -7.69
N VAL A 324 26.11 6.79 -8.67
CA VAL A 324 24.67 6.68 -8.92
C VAL A 324 24.29 5.25 -9.30
N VAL A 325 24.91 4.69 -10.34
CA VAL A 325 24.56 3.34 -10.83
C VAL A 325 24.83 2.25 -9.79
N ASN A 326 25.76 2.48 -8.85
CA ASN A 326 26.04 1.53 -7.77
C ASN A 326 25.11 1.67 -6.55
N GLN A 327 24.45 2.81 -6.36
CA GLN A 327 23.64 3.09 -5.17
C GLN A 327 22.14 3.16 -5.42
N VAL A 328 21.71 3.54 -6.63
CA VAL A 328 20.30 3.83 -6.92
C VAL A 328 19.37 2.66 -6.63
N TYR A 329 19.77 1.42 -6.98
CA TYR A 329 18.97 0.23 -6.71
C TYR A 329 18.81 -0.03 -5.20
N GLY A 330 19.89 0.05 -4.43
CA GLY A 330 19.84 -0.10 -2.97
C GLY A 330 19.02 1.00 -2.31
N HIS A 331 19.13 2.22 -2.81
CA HIS A 331 18.36 3.38 -2.34
C HIS A 331 16.86 3.17 -2.52
N ILE A 332 16.42 2.76 -3.72
CA ILE A 332 14.99 2.55 -3.96
C ILE A 332 14.45 1.26 -3.36
N SER A 333 15.24 0.20 -3.23
CA SER A 333 14.78 -1.07 -2.65
C SER A 333 14.77 -1.08 -1.12
N GLY A 334 15.21 0.00 -0.46
CA GLY A 334 15.33 0.08 1.00
C GLY A 334 16.53 -0.71 1.56
N THR A 335 17.53 -1.01 0.71
CA THR A 335 18.70 -1.85 1.02
C THR A 335 20.03 -1.15 0.74
N ALA A 336 20.15 0.15 1.00
CA ALA A 336 21.42 0.87 0.84
C ALA A 336 22.52 0.21 1.69
N LEU A 337 23.44 -0.52 1.05
CA LEU A 337 24.48 -1.28 1.74
C LEU A 337 25.50 -0.34 2.37
N ALA A 338 25.81 -0.59 3.65
CA ALA A 338 26.88 0.13 4.32
C ALA A 338 28.24 -0.07 3.57
N PRO A 339 29.10 0.96 3.49
CA PRO A 339 30.47 0.83 2.99
C PRO A 339 31.27 -0.22 3.76
N GLY A 340 32.07 -1.04 3.06
CA GLY A 340 32.99 -2.01 3.67
C GLY A 340 32.92 -3.41 3.08
N ALA A 341 33.51 -4.37 3.79
CA ALA A 341 33.49 -5.78 3.41
C ALA A 341 32.03 -6.27 3.30
N PRO A 342 31.73 -7.21 2.38
CA PRO A 342 30.39 -7.76 2.30
C PRO A 342 30.03 -8.44 3.61
N VAL A 343 28.77 -8.33 4.02
CA VAL A 343 28.21 -9.10 5.14
C VAL A 343 26.91 -9.72 4.62
N ILE A 344 26.93 -11.03 4.43
CA ILE A 344 25.79 -11.84 4.04
C ILE A 344 24.89 -11.97 5.27
N ARG A 345 23.60 -11.82 5.08
CA ARG A 345 22.62 -12.06 6.13
C ARG A 345 22.54 -13.57 6.39
N GLU A 346 22.78 -13.96 7.64
CA GLU A 346 22.64 -15.33 8.14
C GLU A 346 21.32 -15.99 7.72
N VAL A 347 21.41 -17.25 7.31
CA VAL A 347 20.31 -18.06 6.78
C VAL A 347 19.52 -18.78 7.88
N THR A 348 19.68 -18.40 9.15
CA THR A 348 19.09 -19.13 10.29
C THR A 348 17.65 -18.69 10.66
N PRO A 349 16.72 -19.63 10.94
CA PRO A 349 16.85 -21.08 10.77
C PRO A 349 16.88 -21.50 9.30
N ASP A 350 17.53 -22.62 9.03
CA ASP A 350 17.72 -23.17 7.68
C ASP A 350 16.40 -23.16 6.85
N PRO A 351 16.47 -22.98 5.53
CA PRO A 351 15.30 -22.90 4.66
C PRO A 351 14.39 -24.14 4.74
N ALA A 352 13.11 -23.95 4.42
CA ALA A 352 12.21 -25.05 4.07
C ALA A 352 12.79 -25.93 2.95
N ALA A 353 12.37 -27.20 2.92
CA ALA A 353 12.84 -28.24 2.02
C ALA A 353 12.83 -27.85 0.52
N ALA A 354 13.74 -28.45 -0.26
CA ALA A 354 13.74 -28.34 -1.73
C ALA A 354 12.95 -29.49 -2.36
N THR A 355 12.26 -29.22 -3.46
CA THR A 355 11.36 -30.22 -4.08
C THR A 355 11.97 -30.78 -5.35
N VAL A 356 11.95 -32.09 -5.53
CA VAL A 356 12.43 -32.73 -6.77
C VAL A 356 11.72 -32.18 -8.00
N GLY A 357 12.51 -31.87 -9.05
CA GLY A 357 12.01 -31.34 -10.31
C GLY A 357 11.64 -29.85 -10.27
N VAL A 358 11.54 -29.26 -9.08
CA VAL A 358 11.29 -27.83 -8.89
C VAL A 358 12.62 -27.12 -8.72
N GLN A 359 12.80 -26.02 -9.44
CA GLN A 359 14.01 -25.22 -9.31
C GLN A 359 14.03 -24.55 -7.92
N TYR A 360 14.95 -25.00 -7.08
CA TYR A 360 15.32 -24.36 -5.83
C TYR A 360 16.00 -23.03 -6.14
N PHE A 361 15.45 -21.94 -5.58
CA PHE A 361 15.98 -20.59 -5.70
C PHE A 361 16.20 -19.97 -4.33
N ARG A 362 17.36 -19.34 -4.12
CA ARG A 362 17.65 -18.63 -2.88
C ARG A 362 18.45 -17.35 -3.15
N PRO A 363 17.85 -16.16 -3.01
CA PRO A 363 18.59 -14.91 -3.04
C PRO A 363 19.39 -14.73 -1.75
N MET A 364 20.69 -14.47 -1.86
CA MET A 364 21.50 -14.02 -0.74
C MET A 364 21.27 -12.52 -0.52
N VAL A 365 21.11 -12.11 0.73
CA VAL A 365 20.89 -10.71 1.10
C VAL A 365 22.17 -10.17 1.72
N LEU A 366 22.65 -9.04 1.25
CA LEU A 366 23.75 -8.31 1.89
C LEU A 366 23.18 -7.29 2.88
N THR A 367 23.85 -7.13 4.02
CA THR A 367 23.60 -6.05 5.00
C THR A 367 24.70 -4.98 4.95
N GLN A 368 25.86 -5.33 4.40
CA GLN A 368 27.00 -4.46 4.12
C GLN A 368 27.69 -5.00 2.86
N GLY A 369 28.45 -4.17 2.14
CA GLY A 369 29.24 -4.65 0.99
C GLY A 369 29.38 -3.67 -0.15
N ASN A 370 29.58 -2.38 0.13
CA ASN A 370 29.91 -1.39 -0.90
C ASN A 370 31.45 -1.17 -0.95
N PRO A 371 32.13 -1.40 -2.10
CA PRO A 371 31.58 -1.70 -3.43
C PRO A 371 31.06 -3.13 -3.56
N TRP A 372 30.06 -3.32 -4.42
CA TRP A 372 29.33 -4.58 -4.56
C TRP A 372 30.25 -5.80 -4.73
N PRO A 373 29.98 -6.94 -4.05
CA PRO A 373 30.85 -8.10 -4.11
C PRO A 373 30.64 -8.97 -5.36
N THR A 374 31.68 -9.69 -5.72
CA THR A 374 31.60 -10.89 -6.57
C THR A 374 31.14 -12.09 -5.75
N TRP A 375 30.43 -13.02 -6.38
CA TRP A 375 29.84 -14.17 -5.71
C TRP A 375 30.45 -15.48 -6.23
N LEU A 376 30.75 -16.39 -5.32
CA LEU A 376 31.30 -17.72 -5.60
C LEU A 376 30.47 -18.79 -4.89
N MET A 377 30.10 -19.85 -5.63
CA MET A 377 29.58 -21.08 -5.03
C MET A 377 30.78 -21.88 -4.53
N VAL A 378 30.99 -21.90 -3.21
CA VAL A 378 32.09 -22.62 -2.57
C VAL A 378 31.76 -24.12 -2.48
N GLN A 379 30.52 -24.43 -2.10
CA GLN A 379 29.99 -25.79 -2.04
C GLN A 379 28.53 -25.82 -2.48
N GLY A 380 28.14 -26.83 -3.26
CA GLY A 380 26.75 -27.07 -3.62
C GLY A 380 26.54 -28.45 -4.25
N PRO A 381 25.30 -28.95 -4.27
CA PRO A 381 24.96 -30.17 -5.01
C PRO A 381 25.23 -30.03 -6.52
N SER A 382 25.31 -31.16 -7.23
CA SER A 382 25.57 -31.17 -8.67
C SER A 382 24.52 -30.33 -9.41
N GLY A 383 24.98 -29.39 -10.23
CA GLY A 383 24.11 -28.47 -10.97
C GLY A 383 23.70 -27.21 -10.21
N ALA A 384 24.11 -27.05 -8.94
CA ALA A 384 23.91 -25.79 -8.22
C ALA A 384 24.78 -24.67 -8.80
N GLN A 385 24.22 -23.48 -8.92
CA GLN A 385 24.88 -22.30 -9.45
C GLN A 385 24.59 -21.09 -8.57
N ILE A 386 25.48 -20.10 -8.58
CA ILE A 386 25.22 -18.76 -8.05
C ILE A 386 25.47 -17.73 -9.14
N ASN A 387 24.54 -16.79 -9.28
CA ASN A 387 24.70 -15.69 -10.24
C ASN A 387 25.38 -14.48 -9.59
N MET A 388 25.68 -13.47 -10.41
CA MET A 388 26.37 -12.24 -9.98
C MET A 388 25.57 -11.38 -9.00
N LYS A 389 24.27 -11.67 -8.79
CA LYS A 389 23.41 -11.01 -7.79
C LYS A 389 23.41 -11.73 -6.43
N GLY A 390 24.17 -12.81 -6.28
CA GLY A 390 24.12 -13.65 -5.09
C GLY A 390 22.87 -14.55 -5.05
N GLN A 391 22.26 -14.84 -6.20
CA GLN A 391 21.12 -15.76 -6.25
C GLN A 391 21.60 -17.17 -6.57
N VAL A 392 21.33 -18.08 -5.65
CA VAL A 392 21.55 -19.51 -5.84
C VAL A 392 20.39 -20.14 -6.58
N SER A 393 20.71 -20.99 -7.55
CA SER A 393 19.74 -21.83 -8.26
C SER A 393 20.23 -23.28 -8.30
N TRP A 394 19.30 -24.22 -8.15
CA TRP A 394 19.55 -25.65 -8.25
C TRP A 394 18.25 -26.40 -8.55
N THR A 395 18.26 -27.48 -9.32
CA THR A 395 17.06 -28.32 -9.49
C THR A 395 17.36 -29.70 -8.92
N PRO A 396 16.74 -30.10 -7.79
CA PRO A 396 16.93 -31.42 -7.22
C PRO A 396 16.39 -32.50 -8.16
N THR A 397 17.11 -33.60 -8.26
CA THR A 397 16.73 -34.77 -9.05
C THR A 397 16.10 -35.85 -8.17
N SER A 398 15.51 -36.86 -8.78
CA SER A 398 14.98 -38.02 -8.04
C SER A 398 16.05 -38.76 -7.21
N ALA A 399 17.34 -38.60 -7.55
CA ALA A 399 18.45 -39.15 -6.77
C ALA A 399 18.73 -38.37 -5.47
N ASP A 400 18.17 -37.17 -5.32
CA ASP A 400 18.37 -36.32 -4.16
C ASP A 400 17.31 -36.53 -3.05
N ILE A 401 16.20 -37.24 -3.33
CA ILE A 401 15.07 -37.46 -2.40
C ILE A 401 15.56 -37.97 -1.04
N GLY A 402 15.10 -37.32 0.04
CA GLY A 402 15.41 -37.69 1.42
C GLY A 402 16.84 -37.35 1.86
N GLN A 403 17.65 -36.73 0.99
CA GLN A 403 19.01 -36.31 1.32
C GLN A 403 19.02 -34.83 1.72
N THR A 404 19.87 -34.51 2.69
CA THR A 404 20.24 -33.13 3.02
C THR A 404 21.40 -32.70 2.13
N ARG A 405 21.23 -31.57 1.42
CA ARG A 405 22.25 -30.92 0.61
C ARG A 405 22.75 -29.67 1.30
N THR A 406 24.07 -29.48 1.30
CA THR A 406 24.72 -28.30 1.85
C THR A 406 25.08 -27.33 0.73
N PHE A 407 24.81 -26.06 0.95
CA PHE A 407 25.23 -24.95 0.12
C PHE A 407 26.19 -24.07 0.93
N GLU A 408 27.25 -23.61 0.28
CA GLU A 408 28.18 -22.63 0.82
C GLU A 408 28.49 -21.62 -0.27
N VAL A 409 28.32 -20.34 0.03
CA VAL A 409 28.56 -19.24 -0.91
C VAL A 409 29.46 -18.20 -0.29
N GLN A 410 30.27 -17.54 -1.11
CA GLN A 410 31.17 -16.48 -0.66
C GLN A 410 30.93 -15.21 -1.48
N ALA A 411 30.73 -14.10 -0.79
CA ALA A 411 30.74 -12.75 -1.33
C ALA A 411 32.12 -12.14 -1.12
N THR A 412 32.76 -11.58 -2.15
CA THR A 412 34.09 -10.94 -2.06
C THR A 412 34.12 -9.60 -2.78
N ASN A 413 34.56 -8.54 -2.09
CA ASN A 413 34.90 -7.25 -2.68
C ASN A 413 36.32 -6.80 -2.30
N THR A 414 36.69 -5.57 -2.65
CA THR A 414 38.01 -4.99 -2.35
C THR A 414 38.27 -4.74 -0.87
N HIS A 415 37.26 -4.80 -0.01
CA HIS A 415 37.37 -4.61 1.43
C HIS A 415 37.40 -5.93 2.22
N GLY A 416 37.02 -7.06 1.61
CA GLY A 416 37.07 -8.37 2.25
C GLY A 416 36.10 -9.37 1.61
N SER A 417 35.91 -10.48 2.30
CA SER A 417 34.98 -11.53 1.91
C SER A 417 34.15 -11.98 3.11
N ASP A 418 32.96 -12.49 2.83
CA ASP A 418 32.10 -13.15 3.80
C ASP A 418 31.49 -14.40 3.18
N THR A 419 31.27 -15.42 4.00
CA THR A 419 30.85 -16.75 3.56
C THR A 419 29.63 -17.20 4.36
N GLU A 420 28.63 -17.73 3.66
CA GLU A 420 27.39 -18.23 4.26
C GLU A 420 27.19 -19.70 3.92
N THR A 421 26.77 -20.51 4.90
CA THR A 421 26.50 -21.94 4.74
C THR A 421 25.11 -22.29 5.25
N TRP A 422 24.36 -23.07 4.47
CA TRP A 422 23.07 -23.60 4.91
C TRP A 422 22.79 -25.01 4.36
N GLN A 423 21.79 -25.66 4.93
CA GLN A 423 21.37 -26.99 4.51
C GLN A 423 19.92 -27.02 4.03
N VAL A 424 19.63 -27.91 3.09
CA VAL A 424 18.29 -28.12 2.55
C VAL A 424 18.01 -29.62 2.41
N THR A 425 16.93 -30.10 2.99
CA THR A 425 16.45 -31.47 2.77
C THR A 425 15.60 -31.54 1.52
N VAL A 426 15.81 -32.54 0.67
CA VAL A 426 15.02 -32.71 -0.55
C VAL A 426 13.80 -33.59 -0.32
N GLN A 427 12.63 -33.08 -0.67
CA GLN A 427 11.34 -33.74 -0.58
C GLN A 427 10.75 -34.02 -1.98
N THR A 428 9.77 -34.91 -2.03
CA THR A 428 8.94 -35.15 -3.23
C THR A 428 7.95 -33.99 -3.40
N GLY A 429 7.61 -33.61 -4.64
CA GLY A 429 6.53 -32.63 -4.88
C GLY A 429 5.14 -33.13 -4.46
N PRO A 430 4.12 -32.26 -4.56
CA PRO A 430 2.76 -32.69 -4.29
C PRO A 430 2.40 -33.85 -5.22
N VAL A 431 1.74 -34.87 -4.65
CA VAL A 431 1.27 -36.05 -5.39
C VAL A 431 0.08 -35.72 -6.29
N ALA A 432 -0.63 -34.64 -5.99
CA ALA A 432 -1.62 -34.02 -6.87
C ALA A 432 -1.79 -32.53 -6.50
N THR A 433 -2.17 -31.71 -7.46
CA THR A 433 -2.55 -30.30 -7.25
C THR A 433 -3.88 -30.07 -7.96
N PHE A 434 -4.79 -29.37 -7.30
CA PHE A 434 -6.09 -28.99 -7.82
C PHE A 434 -6.22 -27.46 -7.72
N GLU A 435 -6.11 -26.78 -8.86
CA GLU A 435 -6.34 -25.33 -8.92
C GLU A 435 -7.81 -25.03 -8.60
N ALA A 436 -8.06 -24.00 -7.78
CA ALA A 436 -9.40 -23.70 -7.28
C ALA A 436 -10.36 -23.37 -8.43
N GLU A 437 -9.88 -22.69 -9.46
CA GLU A 437 -10.60 -22.37 -10.70
C GLU A 437 -10.51 -23.46 -11.78
N GLY A 438 -9.87 -24.59 -11.48
CA GLY A 438 -9.67 -25.67 -12.45
C GLY A 438 -10.98 -26.39 -12.78
N ALA A 439 -11.10 -26.91 -14.01
CA ALA A 439 -12.32 -27.55 -14.52
C ALA A 439 -12.85 -28.73 -13.66
N GLY A 440 -12.03 -29.32 -12.79
CA GLY A 440 -12.44 -30.35 -11.85
C GLY A 440 -13.08 -29.83 -10.55
N MET A 441 -12.93 -28.55 -10.22
CA MET A 441 -13.46 -27.94 -9.00
C MET A 441 -14.82 -27.30 -9.27
N GLY A 442 -15.81 -27.64 -8.44
CA GLY A 442 -17.14 -27.06 -8.44
C GLY A 442 -17.27 -25.90 -7.45
N HIS A 443 -18.24 -25.02 -7.72
CA HIS A 443 -18.52 -23.83 -6.91
C HIS A 443 -20.02 -23.64 -6.72
N GLN A 444 -20.45 -23.19 -5.55
CA GLN A 444 -21.84 -22.75 -5.32
C GLN A 444 -21.97 -21.23 -5.24
N ILE A 445 -20.89 -20.57 -4.79
CA ILE A 445 -20.77 -19.13 -4.66
C ILE A 445 -19.37 -18.68 -5.11
N GLY A 446 -19.18 -17.37 -5.18
CA GLY A 446 -17.91 -16.78 -5.56
C GLY A 446 -17.71 -16.72 -7.07
N ARG A 447 -16.48 -16.41 -7.48
CA ARG A 447 -16.11 -16.17 -8.89
C ARG A 447 -14.63 -16.38 -9.13
N ALA A 448 -14.27 -16.74 -10.35
CA ALA A 448 -12.89 -16.84 -10.77
C ALA A 448 -12.19 -15.47 -10.71
N ILE A 449 -10.95 -15.47 -10.24
CA ILE A 449 -10.01 -14.35 -10.29
C ILE A 449 -8.71 -14.84 -10.94
N THR A 450 -7.80 -13.94 -11.29
CA THR A 450 -6.49 -14.36 -11.81
C THR A 450 -5.72 -15.14 -10.73
N GLY A 451 -5.57 -16.46 -10.90
CA GLY A 451 -4.92 -17.38 -9.96
C GLY A 451 -5.76 -17.66 -8.71
N GLY A 452 -6.98 -18.16 -8.90
CA GLY A 452 -7.85 -18.62 -7.81
C GLY A 452 -9.34 -18.33 -7.96
N TRP A 453 -10.08 -18.63 -6.90
CA TRP A 453 -11.52 -18.43 -6.74
C TRP A 453 -11.82 -17.54 -5.54
N ARG A 454 -12.74 -16.57 -5.68
CA ARG A 454 -13.07 -15.56 -4.66
C ARG A 454 -14.52 -15.59 -4.23
N ALA A 455 -14.76 -15.70 -2.93
CA ALA A 455 -16.02 -15.41 -2.26
C ALA A 455 -15.96 -14.06 -1.53
N MET A 456 -16.99 -13.22 -1.67
CA MET A 456 -17.11 -11.92 -1.02
C MET A 456 -18.04 -11.95 0.19
N VAL A 457 -17.95 -10.94 1.07
CA VAL A 457 -18.88 -10.76 2.20
C VAL A 457 -20.34 -10.55 1.78
N THR A 458 -20.58 -10.22 0.51
CA THR A 458 -21.92 -10.11 -0.10
C THR A 458 -22.47 -11.45 -0.57
N ASP A 459 -21.65 -12.48 -0.70
CA ASP A 459 -22.07 -13.79 -1.19
C ASP A 459 -22.83 -14.56 -0.10
N ALA A 460 -23.68 -15.50 -0.52
CA ALA A 460 -24.45 -16.31 0.40
C ALA A 460 -23.52 -17.12 1.33
N VAL A 461 -23.70 -16.95 2.64
CA VAL A 461 -22.96 -17.70 3.66
C VAL A 461 -23.49 -19.13 3.77
N ASN A 462 -22.66 -20.02 4.30
CA ASN A 462 -22.94 -21.45 4.41
C ASN A 462 -23.18 -22.10 3.04
N GLN A 463 -22.28 -21.85 2.09
CA GLN A 463 -22.25 -22.53 0.79
C GLN A 463 -20.79 -22.85 0.41
N PHE A 464 -20.60 -23.83 -0.46
CA PHE A 464 -19.25 -24.18 -0.92
C PHE A 464 -18.70 -23.07 -1.81
N SER A 465 -17.60 -22.46 -1.36
CA SER A 465 -16.74 -21.64 -2.19
C SER A 465 -16.07 -22.52 -3.23
N THR A 466 -15.56 -23.68 -2.82
CA THR A 466 -14.98 -24.70 -3.70
C THR A 466 -15.35 -26.10 -3.19
N TYR A 467 -15.56 -27.06 -4.10
CA TYR A 467 -15.74 -28.48 -3.79
C TYR A 467 -15.35 -29.35 -4.99
N GLY A 468 -14.62 -30.44 -4.81
CA GLY A 468 -14.16 -31.31 -5.91
C GLY A 468 -12.79 -31.91 -5.64
N PRO A 469 -12.09 -32.53 -6.60
CA PRO A 469 -12.52 -32.81 -7.96
C PRO A 469 -13.05 -34.24 -8.17
N TYR A 470 -13.44 -34.93 -7.10
CA TYR A 470 -13.91 -36.32 -7.16
C TYR A 470 -12.85 -37.30 -7.68
N THR A 471 -11.59 -37.08 -7.28
CA THR A 471 -10.44 -37.86 -7.76
C THR A 471 -10.43 -39.28 -7.17
N THR A 472 -10.01 -40.26 -7.99
CA THR A 472 -9.77 -41.65 -7.56
C THR A 472 -8.27 -42.03 -7.61
N SER A 473 -7.41 -41.14 -8.12
CA SER A 473 -6.03 -41.45 -8.49
C SER A 473 -5.01 -41.19 -7.39
N LEU A 474 -5.45 -40.79 -6.20
CA LEU A 474 -4.55 -40.52 -5.07
C LEU A 474 -3.97 -41.83 -4.49
N PRO A 475 -2.71 -41.84 -4.04
CA PRO A 475 -2.11 -43.01 -3.41
C PRO A 475 -2.85 -43.39 -2.12
N THR A 476 -2.90 -44.69 -1.82
CA THR A 476 -3.45 -45.22 -0.57
C THR A 476 -2.51 -44.89 0.60
N GLY A 477 -3.07 -44.52 1.75
CA GLY A 477 -2.32 -44.24 2.96
C GLY A 477 -2.46 -42.79 3.47
N PRO A 478 -1.62 -42.38 4.43
CA PRO A 478 -1.70 -41.07 5.06
C PRO A 478 -1.21 -39.95 4.13
N LEU A 479 -2.01 -38.91 4.01
CA LEU A 479 -1.82 -37.77 3.10
C LEU A 479 -2.15 -36.46 3.83
N VAL A 480 -1.68 -35.35 3.27
CA VAL A 480 -2.02 -33.99 3.70
C VAL A 480 -2.65 -33.25 2.54
N ALA A 481 -3.83 -32.66 2.75
CA ALA A 481 -4.43 -31.69 1.84
C ALA A 481 -4.10 -30.27 2.33
N ARG A 482 -3.39 -29.50 1.51
CA ARG A 482 -2.98 -28.12 1.80
C ARG A 482 -3.82 -27.14 1.01
N PHE A 483 -4.66 -26.37 1.70
CA PHE A 483 -5.52 -25.34 1.13
C PHE A 483 -4.81 -23.99 1.14
N TRP A 484 -4.65 -23.35 -0.01
CA TRP A 484 -4.01 -22.03 -0.11
C TRP A 484 -5.05 -20.92 -0.11
N LEU A 485 -5.23 -20.28 1.05
CA LEU A 485 -6.31 -19.33 1.30
C LEU A 485 -5.79 -17.93 1.63
N ARG A 486 -6.49 -16.89 1.17
CA ARG A 486 -6.21 -15.48 1.44
C ARG A 486 -7.49 -14.78 1.90
N VAL A 487 -7.34 -13.82 2.82
CA VAL A 487 -8.44 -12.93 3.24
C VAL A 487 -8.09 -11.48 3.02
N ASP A 488 -9.09 -10.65 2.76
CA ASP A 488 -8.95 -9.19 2.61
C ASP A 488 -8.57 -8.49 3.93
N ASN A 489 -8.99 -9.08 5.05
CA ASN A 489 -8.77 -8.55 6.38
C ASN A 489 -8.65 -9.68 7.42
N ASN A 490 -7.54 -9.72 8.15
CA ASN A 490 -7.27 -10.67 9.23
C ASN A 490 -7.39 -10.06 10.66
N THR A 491 -7.89 -8.82 10.79
CA THR A 491 -7.82 -8.02 12.03
C THR A 491 -9.15 -7.52 12.62
N ALA A 492 -10.27 -7.61 11.90
CA ALA A 492 -11.55 -7.07 12.39
C ALA A 492 -12.13 -7.80 13.62
N ASP A 493 -12.06 -9.13 13.64
CA ASP A 493 -12.59 -10.02 14.68
C ASP A 493 -11.87 -11.38 14.58
N ASN A 494 -12.29 -12.38 15.37
CA ASN A 494 -11.88 -13.79 15.22
C ASN A 494 -13.03 -14.69 14.73
N ALA A 495 -13.93 -14.16 13.90
CA ALA A 495 -15.05 -14.92 13.36
C ALA A 495 -14.56 -16.01 12.38
N GLY A 496 -15.34 -17.10 12.26
CA GLY A 496 -15.10 -18.13 11.26
C GLY A 496 -15.28 -17.55 9.85
N VAL A 497 -14.27 -17.67 9.00
CA VAL A 497 -14.31 -17.20 7.60
C VAL A 497 -14.71 -18.32 6.66
N CYS A 498 -14.18 -19.53 6.88
CA CYS A 498 -14.55 -20.72 6.14
C CYS A 498 -14.41 -22.00 6.99
N GLN A 499 -14.87 -23.12 6.45
CA GLN A 499 -14.54 -24.46 6.93
C GLN A 499 -13.90 -25.27 5.81
N ILE A 500 -12.87 -26.04 6.14
CA ILE A 500 -12.22 -26.96 5.19
C ILE A 500 -12.44 -28.41 5.62
N ASP A 501 -12.64 -29.32 4.66
CA ASP A 501 -12.77 -30.75 4.90
C ASP A 501 -12.33 -31.63 3.71
N VAL A 502 -12.16 -32.93 3.98
CA VAL A 502 -11.93 -33.97 2.97
C VAL A 502 -13.00 -35.05 3.11
N ASN A 503 -13.73 -35.31 2.04
CA ASN A 503 -14.88 -36.19 1.99
C ASN A 503 -14.63 -37.40 1.07
N ASP A 504 -14.96 -38.60 1.55
CA ASP A 504 -15.14 -39.78 0.70
C ASP A 504 -16.56 -39.71 0.13
N PHE A 505 -16.68 -39.24 -1.11
CA PHE A 505 -17.97 -38.96 -1.74
C PHE A 505 -18.79 -40.23 -1.94
N ASP A 506 -18.16 -41.32 -2.39
CA ASP A 506 -18.85 -42.59 -2.64
C ASP A 506 -19.16 -43.33 -1.32
N GLY A 507 -18.30 -43.20 -0.32
CA GLY A 507 -18.49 -43.76 1.02
C GLY A 507 -19.47 -42.97 1.89
N GLY A 508 -19.74 -41.71 1.54
CA GLY A 508 -20.62 -40.80 2.28
C GLY A 508 -20.07 -40.40 3.66
N THR A 509 -18.75 -40.39 3.83
CA THR A 509 -18.09 -40.11 5.12
C THR A 509 -16.94 -39.13 4.98
N LEU A 510 -16.81 -38.21 5.93
CA LEU A 510 -15.64 -37.35 6.04
C LEU A 510 -14.40 -38.16 6.44
N LEU A 511 -13.32 -38.00 5.67
CA LEU A 511 -12.00 -38.53 5.98
C LEU A 511 -11.22 -37.58 6.91
N ALA A 512 -11.49 -36.28 6.84
CA ALA A 512 -10.97 -35.24 7.74
C ALA A 512 -11.87 -34.00 7.75
N GLY A 513 -11.86 -33.23 8.85
CA GLY A 513 -12.69 -32.04 9.01
C GLY A 513 -14.17 -32.34 9.39
N PRO A 514 -15.04 -31.31 9.39
CA PRO A 514 -14.74 -29.93 9.02
C PRO A 514 -13.92 -29.19 10.09
N VAL A 515 -12.94 -28.41 9.65
CA VAL A 515 -12.15 -27.50 10.50
C VAL A 515 -12.54 -26.07 10.14
N THR A 516 -13.03 -25.31 11.11
CA THR A 516 -13.31 -23.88 10.92
C THR A 516 -12.01 -23.09 10.93
N ILE A 517 -11.76 -22.35 9.86
CA ILE A 517 -10.67 -21.38 9.79
C ILE A 517 -11.19 -20.00 10.20
N THR A 518 -10.64 -19.45 11.28
CA THR A 518 -11.05 -18.15 11.82
C THR A 518 -10.16 -17.03 11.29
N ARG A 519 -10.72 -15.82 11.22
CA ARG A 519 -10.08 -14.65 10.61
C ARG A 519 -8.66 -14.37 11.15
N GLN A 520 -8.41 -14.60 12.44
CA GLN A 520 -7.09 -14.34 13.05
C GLN A 520 -6.08 -15.47 12.87
N GLN A 521 -6.46 -16.61 12.29
CA GLN A 521 -5.51 -17.66 11.94
C GLN A 521 -4.66 -17.30 10.71
N TRP A 522 -5.11 -16.35 9.88
CA TRP A 522 -4.26 -15.72 8.87
C TRP A 522 -3.24 -14.80 9.53
N THR A 523 -1.96 -15.03 9.25
CA THR A 523 -0.85 -14.21 9.76
C THR A 523 -0.77 -12.83 9.11
N GLN A 524 -1.30 -12.69 7.89
CA GLN A 524 -1.34 -11.43 7.14
C GLN A 524 -2.55 -11.37 6.19
N ALA A 525 -3.23 -10.22 6.13
CA ALA A 525 -4.24 -9.95 5.10
C ALA A 525 -3.61 -9.78 3.71
N ASN A 526 -4.35 -10.15 2.67
CA ASN A 526 -3.97 -10.06 1.27
C ASN A 526 -2.74 -10.91 0.86
N VAL A 527 -2.39 -11.92 1.66
CA VAL A 527 -1.34 -12.90 1.35
C VAL A 527 -1.94 -14.30 1.42
N TYR A 528 -1.66 -15.14 0.42
CA TYR A 528 -2.04 -16.56 0.47
C TYR A 528 -1.26 -17.27 1.56
N GLN A 529 -1.98 -18.00 2.41
CA GLN A 529 -1.44 -18.81 3.50
C GLN A 529 -1.95 -20.24 3.35
N ALA A 530 -1.07 -21.21 3.59
CA ALA A 530 -1.40 -22.62 3.60
C ALA A 530 -2.14 -23.02 4.89
N PHE A 531 -3.20 -23.81 4.75
CA PHE A 531 -3.90 -24.49 5.83
C PHE A 531 -3.94 -25.98 5.54
N ASP A 532 -3.28 -26.76 6.40
CA ASP A 532 -3.08 -28.19 6.19
C ASP A 532 -4.13 -29.01 6.92
N LEU A 533 -4.72 -29.98 6.21
CA LEU A 533 -5.66 -30.95 6.73
C LEU A 533 -5.21 -32.36 6.38
N SER A 534 -4.80 -33.12 7.38
CA SER A 534 -4.34 -34.49 7.17
C SER A 534 -5.49 -35.48 7.13
N PHE A 535 -5.38 -36.45 6.23
CA PHE A 535 -6.39 -37.49 6.02
C PHE A 535 -5.71 -38.81 5.64
N THR A 536 -6.44 -39.93 5.73
CA THR A 536 -5.95 -41.23 5.23
C THR A 536 -6.84 -41.68 4.08
N ASN A 537 -6.25 -41.87 2.90
CA ASN A 537 -6.95 -42.47 1.78
C ASN A 537 -7.05 -44.00 2.00
N PRO A 538 -8.27 -44.56 2.12
CA PRO A 538 -8.46 -45.99 2.40
C PRO A 538 -8.11 -46.92 1.24
N GLY A 539 -7.88 -46.40 0.02
CA GLY A 539 -7.46 -47.21 -1.13
C GLY A 539 -8.56 -48.07 -1.74
N ASN A 540 -9.81 -47.72 -1.51
CA ASN A 540 -11.02 -48.37 -2.03
C ASN A 540 -11.42 -47.90 -3.44
N ASN A 541 -10.61 -47.06 -4.09
CA ASN A 541 -10.89 -46.44 -5.40
C ASN A 541 -12.16 -45.57 -5.41
N HIS A 542 -12.57 -45.05 -4.25
CA HIS A 542 -13.66 -44.10 -4.13
C HIS A 542 -13.22 -42.71 -4.60
N ARG A 543 -14.20 -41.92 -5.05
CA ARG A 543 -14.02 -40.51 -5.40
C ARG A 543 -13.85 -39.66 -4.15
N LEU A 544 -12.71 -38.99 -4.04
CA LEU A 544 -12.40 -38.08 -2.94
C LEU A 544 -12.67 -36.63 -3.35
N GLU A 545 -13.28 -35.90 -2.44
CA GLU A 545 -13.75 -34.52 -2.59
C GLU A 545 -13.13 -33.66 -1.48
N PHE A 546 -12.47 -32.57 -1.85
CA PHE A 546 -11.89 -31.55 -0.99
C PHE A 546 -12.77 -30.32 -1.04
N ARG A 547 -13.08 -29.73 0.11
CA ARG A 547 -14.14 -28.71 0.19
C ARG A 547 -13.75 -27.52 1.04
N THR A 548 -14.09 -26.33 0.55
CA THR A 548 -14.03 -25.06 1.29
C THR A 548 -15.44 -24.46 1.37
N TYR A 549 -15.97 -24.38 2.58
CA TYR A 549 -17.31 -23.88 2.89
C TYR A 549 -17.25 -22.46 3.46
N TYR A 550 -17.85 -21.49 2.80
CA TYR A 550 -17.73 -20.08 3.16
C TYR A 550 -18.69 -19.65 4.27
N LEU A 551 -18.20 -18.86 5.23
CA LEU A 551 -18.97 -18.41 6.40
C LEU A 551 -19.24 -16.89 6.43
N GLY A 552 -18.71 -16.12 5.47
CA GLY A 552 -19.11 -14.72 5.27
C GLY A 552 -18.41 -13.65 6.09
N ALA A 553 -17.49 -14.01 6.97
CA ALA A 553 -16.85 -13.03 7.83
C ALA A 553 -15.90 -12.09 7.06
N ALA A 554 -15.11 -12.62 6.13
CA ALA A 554 -14.13 -11.88 5.34
C ALA A 554 -14.30 -12.27 3.88
N GLN A 555 -13.87 -11.43 2.94
CA GLN A 555 -13.63 -11.94 1.59
C GLN A 555 -12.61 -13.08 1.70
N LEU A 556 -12.87 -14.18 1.00
CA LEU A 556 -12.02 -15.35 0.95
C LEU A 556 -11.61 -15.60 -0.49
N ASP A 557 -10.30 -15.71 -0.72
CA ASP A 557 -9.76 -16.20 -1.97
C ASP A 557 -9.07 -17.54 -1.74
N GLU A 558 -9.25 -18.48 -2.64
CA GLU A 558 -8.59 -19.79 -2.65
C GLU A 558 -7.81 -19.93 -3.95
N ASP A 559 -6.50 -20.19 -3.87
CA ASP A 559 -5.63 -20.40 -5.03
C ASP A 559 -5.77 -21.85 -5.51
N LYS A 560 -5.44 -22.80 -4.63
CA LYS A 560 -5.39 -24.24 -4.96
C LYS A 560 -5.35 -25.13 -3.73
N ILE A 561 -5.46 -26.43 -4.00
CA ILE A 561 -5.32 -27.50 -3.03
C ILE A 561 -4.18 -28.44 -3.48
N ASP A 562 -3.11 -28.52 -2.68
CA ASP A 562 -1.99 -29.44 -2.92
C ASP A 562 -2.09 -30.68 -2.02
N ILE A 563 -1.91 -31.87 -2.59
CA ILE A 563 -1.89 -33.14 -1.86
C ILE A 563 -0.46 -33.62 -1.69
N TRP A 564 -0.06 -33.94 -0.46
CA TRP A 564 1.29 -34.44 -0.13
C TRP A 564 1.23 -35.79 0.56
N TYR A 565 2.31 -36.56 0.45
CA TYR A 565 2.54 -37.67 1.39
C TYR A 565 2.72 -37.10 2.79
N SER A 566 2.00 -37.66 3.77
CA SER A 566 2.25 -37.33 5.17
C SER A 566 3.50 -38.10 5.63
N ASP A 567 4.51 -37.38 6.16
CA ASP A 567 5.63 -37.99 6.90
C ASP A 567 5.22 -38.40 8.33
N GLY A 568 3.98 -38.08 8.71
CA GLY A 568 3.37 -38.38 9.99
C GLY A 568 3.62 -37.33 11.07
N ASN A 569 4.41 -36.27 10.82
CA ASN A 569 4.77 -35.24 11.79
C ASN A 569 3.86 -33.99 11.70
N TYR A 570 3.36 -33.50 12.83
CA TYR A 570 2.47 -32.35 12.94
C TYR A 570 3.12 -31.18 13.71
N PRO A 571 2.96 -29.92 13.29
CA PRO A 571 3.46 -28.78 14.05
C PRO A 571 2.88 -28.75 15.49
N PRO A 572 3.69 -28.38 16.49
CA PRO A 572 3.20 -28.22 17.84
C PRO A 572 2.14 -27.13 17.92
N SER A 573 1.08 -27.38 18.67
CA SER A 573 0.08 -26.38 19.05
C SER A 573 0.45 -25.74 20.39
N VAL A 574 0.19 -24.44 20.54
CA VAL A 574 0.54 -23.67 21.75
C VAL A 574 -0.53 -22.64 22.08
N SER A 575 -0.80 -22.48 23.37
CA SER A 575 -1.47 -21.30 23.91
C SER A 575 -0.77 -20.77 25.17
N ALA A 576 -0.61 -19.45 25.29
CA ALA A 576 -0.02 -18.75 26.42
C ALA A 576 -1.01 -18.51 27.58
N GLY A 577 -2.27 -18.94 27.42
CA GLY A 577 -3.33 -18.74 28.40
C GLY A 577 -4.04 -17.39 28.25
N ALA A 578 -5.07 -17.16 29.05
CA ALA A 578 -5.88 -15.94 28.98
C ALA A 578 -5.14 -14.72 29.52
N ASP A 579 -5.42 -13.54 28.94
CA ASP A 579 -4.96 -12.24 29.45
C ASP A 579 -5.32 -12.05 30.93
N GLN A 580 -4.41 -11.43 31.69
CA GLN A 580 -4.55 -11.33 33.15
C GLN A 580 -4.42 -9.90 33.64
N GLN A 581 -5.20 -9.57 34.67
CA GLN A 581 -5.07 -8.34 35.43
C GLN A 581 -4.61 -8.65 36.85
N VAL A 582 -3.58 -7.95 37.33
CA VAL A 582 -2.96 -8.15 38.65
C VAL A 582 -2.68 -6.82 39.34
N SER A 583 -2.62 -6.79 40.67
CA SER A 583 -2.28 -5.55 41.40
C SER A 583 -0.77 -5.36 41.48
N TRP A 584 -0.20 -4.21 41.10
CA TRP A 584 1.24 -3.98 41.26
C TRP A 584 1.61 -3.56 42.71
N PRO A 585 2.73 -4.05 43.29
CA PRO A 585 3.63 -5.08 42.77
C PRO A 585 3.09 -6.51 42.97
N SER A 586 3.19 -7.36 41.94
CA SER A 586 2.79 -8.77 42.00
C SER A 586 3.64 -9.68 41.11
N THR A 587 3.60 -10.98 41.43
CA THR A 587 4.05 -12.08 40.56
C THR A 587 2.80 -12.71 39.95
N VAL A 588 2.87 -13.00 38.66
CA VAL A 588 1.75 -13.52 37.86
C VAL A 588 1.99 -14.98 37.53
N ASN A 589 0.94 -15.80 37.57
CA ASN A 589 1.02 -17.20 37.16
C ASN A 589 0.69 -17.30 35.68
N LEU A 590 1.56 -17.93 34.89
CA LEU A 590 1.33 -18.20 33.48
C LEU A 590 0.97 -19.68 33.34
N ASP A 591 -0.20 -19.94 32.78
CA ASP A 591 -0.79 -21.27 32.60
C ASP A 591 -0.89 -21.52 31.10
N GLY A 592 0.16 -22.11 30.55
CA GLY A 592 0.30 -22.35 29.13
C GLY A 592 -0.28 -23.71 28.76
N THR A 593 -0.54 -23.94 27.48
CA THR A 593 -0.80 -25.28 26.97
C THR A 593 0.06 -25.52 25.73
N VAL A 594 0.66 -26.70 25.65
CA VAL A 594 1.40 -27.14 24.47
C VAL A 594 1.01 -28.58 24.19
N ALA A 595 0.62 -28.87 22.95
CA ALA A 595 0.35 -30.22 22.50
C ALA A 595 1.07 -30.47 21.17
N ASP A 596 1.68 -31.63 21.08
CA ASP A 596 2.53 -32.06 19.98
C ASP A 596 2.24 -33.54 19.75
N ASP A 597 2.37 -33.99 18.52
CA ASP A 597 2.15 -35.39 18.15
C ASP A 597 3.31 -36.31 18.58
N GLY A 598 4.40 -35.73 19.11
CA GLY A 598 5.58 -36.44 19.57
C GLY A 598 6.56 -36.79 18.46
N LEU A 599 6.42 -36.19 17.28
CA LEU A 599 7.34 -36.32 16.16
C LEU A 599 8.03 -34.96 15.88
N PRO A 600 9.17 -34.91 15.17
CA PRO A 600 10.00 -36.04 14.77
C PRO A 600 10.82 -36.54 15.96
N ASN A 601 10.50 -37.71 16.51
CA ASN A 601 11.26 -38.32 17.59
C ASN A 601 11.68 -39.76 17.25
N PRO A 602 12.99 -40.03 17.07
CA PRO A 602 14.13 -39.09 17.12
C PRO A 602 14.25 -38.21 15.85
N PRO A 603 14.85 -36.99 15.90
CA PRO A 603 15.74 -36.51 16.97
C PRO A 603 15.17 -35.43 17.93
N GLY A 604 13.97 -34.91 17.75
CA GLY A 604 13.41 -33.81 18.56
C GLY A 604 12.42 -34.26 19.63
N ALA A 605 12.57 -33.73 20.84
CA ALA A 605 11.48 -33.68 21.81
C ALA A 605 10.92 -32.26 21.81
N THR A 606 9.60 -32.10 21.93
CA THR A 606 8.94 -30.79 22.01
C THR A 606 9.54 -29.96 23.13
N THR A 607 10.04 -28.77 22.80
CA THR A 607 10.58 -27.81 23.75
C THR A 607 9.72 -26.56 23.83
N VAL A 608 9.79 -25.84 24.94
CA VAL A 608 9.03 -24.61 25.18
C VAL A 608 9.89 -23.52 25.79
N THR A 609 9.59 -22.26 25.54
CA THR A 609 10.27 -21.12 26.16
C THR A 609 9.35 -19.90 26.28
N TRP A 610 9.33 -19.29 27.46
CA TRP A 610 8.70 -18.01 27.76
C TRP A 610 9.67 -16.85 27.54
N SER A 611 9.18 -15.78 26.92
CA SER A 611 9.95 -14.56 26.73
C SER A 611 9.09 -13.31 26.92
N LYS A 612 9.72 -12.17 27.23
CA LYS A 612 9.05 -10.88 27.25
C LYS A 612 9.07 -10.29 25.85
N VAL A 613 7.89 -10.00 25.30
CA VAL A 613 7.72 -9.31 24.02
C VAL A 613 7.76 -7.79 24.25
N SER A 614 6.99 -7.29 25.22
CA SER A 614 6.91 -5.85 25.53
C SER A 614 6.50 -5.57 26.99
N GLY A 615 6.59 -4.30 27.41
CA GLY A 615 6.13 -3.81 28.72
C GLY A 615 7.18 -3.02 29.51
N PRO A 616 6.78 -2.26 30.55
CA PRO A 616 7.70 -1.40 31.31
C PRO A 616 8.62 -2.22 32.22
N GLY A 617 9.89 -1.87 32.38
CA GLY A 617 10.79 -2.59 33.31
C GLY A 617 11.13 -4.03 32.91
N THR A 618 11.75 -4.81 33.80
CA THR A 618 12.19 -6.19 33.53
C THR A 618 11.10 -7.22 33.88
N VAL A 619 11.08 -8.36 33.18
CA VAL A 619 10.27 -9.53 33.56
C VAL A 619 11.20 -10.67 33.94
N THR A 620 11.01 -11.25 35.11
CA THR A 620 11.77 -12.41 35.58
C THR A 620 10.85 -13.61 35.64
N PHE A 621 11.11 -14.63 34.82
CA PHE A 621 10.35 -15.88 34.83
C PHE A 621 10.89 -16.85 35.89
N GLY A 622 10.02 -17.56 36.60
CA GLY A 622 10.40 -18.60 37.56
C GLY A 622 11.17 -19.73 36.89
N ASN A 623 10.58 -20.31 35.83
CA ASN A 623 11.27 -21.17 34.87
C ASN A 623 10.77 -20.84 33.47
N ALA A 624 11.60 -20.21 32.63
CA ALA A 624 11.20 -19.85 31.28
C ALA A 624 10.93 -21.08 30.38
N ASN A 625 11.50 -22.25 30.69
CA ASN A 625 11.38 -23.46 29.85
C ASN A 625 10.33 -24.46 30.37
N ALA A 626 9.36 -23.99 31.14
CA ALA A 626 8.19 -24.77 31.57
C ALA A 626 6.93 -24.19 30.93
N VAL A 627 6.00 -25.06 30.53
CA VAL A 627 4.69 -24.66 29.98
C VAL A 627 3.98 -23.77 31.00
N ASP A 628 3.89 -24.22 32.26
CA ASP A 628 3.38 -23.44 33.38
C ASP A 628 4.51 -22.81 34.18
N THR A 629 4.42 -21.52 34.45
CA THR A 629 5.48 -20.79 35.15
C THR A 629 4.93 -19.57 35.89
N THR A 630 5.81 -18.78 36.48
CA THR A 630 5.47 -17.47 37.04
C THR A 630 6.31 -16.37 36.41
N ALA A 631 5.79 -15.14 36.37
CA ALA A 631 6.48 -13.96 35.90
C ALA A 631 6.41 -12.84 36.95
N THR A 632 7.55 -12.33 37.40
CA THR A 632 7.64 -11.18 38.30
C THR A 632 7.90 -9.91 37.48
N LEU A 633 7.06 -8.89 37.69
CA LEU A 633 7.03 -7.65 36.90
C LEU A 633 7.80 -6.52 37.61
N GLY A 634 8.76 -5.90 36.93
CA GLY A 634 9.66 -4.87 37.49
C GLY A 634 9.06 -3.47 37.63
N ALA A 635 7.93 -3.18 36.99
CA ALA A 635 7.24 -1.88 37.00
C ALA A 635 5.71 -2.03 36.81
N SER A 636 4.93 -1.02 37.16
CA SER A 636 3.49 -0.98 36.84
C SER A 636 3.28 -0.69 35.35
N GLY A 637 2.29 -1.35 34.74
CA GLY A 637 1.87 -1.12 33.35
C GLY A 637 1.46 -2.41 32.65
N VAL A 638 1.42 -2.37 31.31
CA VAL A 638 1.00 -3.49 30.46
C VAL A 638 2.21 -4.24 29.95
N TYR A 639 2.22 -5.56 30.04
CA TYR A 639 3.26 -6.44 29.50
C TYR A 639 2.67 -7.42 28.50
N VAL A 640 3.43 -7.78 27.47
CA VAL A 640 3.12 -8.89 26.58
C VAL A 640 4.21 -9.94 26.74
N LEU A 641 3.82 -11.17 27.09
CA LEU A 641 4.71 -12.30 27.30
C LEU A 641 4.37 -13.40 26.29
N ARG A 642 5.38 -14.05 25.71
CA ARG A 642 5.22 -15.07 24.65
C ARG A 642 5.61 -16.44 25.14
N LEU A 643 4.78 -17.44 24.89
CA LEU A 643 5.14 -18.85 24.95
C LEU A 643 5.49 -19.33 23.53
N SER A 644 6.71 -19.84 23.35
CA SER A 644 7.17 -20.43 22.09
C SER A 644 7.37 -21.93 22.27
N THR A 645 7.11 -22.72 21.23
CA THR A 645 7.36 -24.16 21.21
C THR A 645 7.97 -24.62 19.88
N THR A 646 8.77 -25.69 19.91
CA THR A 646 9.31 -26.35 18.72
C THR A 646 9.56 -27.82 18.97
N ASP A 647 9.28 -28.66 17.97
CA ASP A 647 9.59 -30.09 17.91
C ASP A 647 10.96 -30.37 17.22
N SER A 648 11.75 -29.33 16.94
CA SER A 648 12.99 -29.30 16.14
C SER A 648 12.82 -29.20 14.61
N MET A 649 11.61 -29.37 14.08
CA MET A 649 11.32 -29.24 12.65
C MET A 649 10.34 -28.10 12.36
N TYR A 650 9.35 -27.93 13.23
CA TYR A 650 8.31 -26.92 13.23
C TYR A 650 8.33 -26.13 14.54
N ALA A 651 7.79 -24.92 14.49
CA ALA A 651 7.69 -24.04 15.66
C ALA A 651 6.37 -23.29 15.67
N ALA A 652 5.84 -23.03 16.85
CA ALA A 652 4.63 -22.25 17.07
C ALA A 652 4.78 -21.31 18.28
N THR A 653 3.99 -20.25 18.33
CA THR A 653 4.03 -19.26 19.43
C THR A 653 2.63 -18.74 19.77
N ASP A 654 2.39 -18.39 21.03
CA ASP A 654 1.21 -17.63 21.47
C ASP A 654 1.62 -16.56 22.51
N ASP A 655 0.84 -15.48 22.60
CA ASP A 655 1.12 -14.30 23.45
C ASP A 655 0.03 -14.10 24.51
N VAL A 656 0.41 -13.65 25.72
CA VAL A 656 -0.51 -13.27 26.80
C VAL A 656 -0.21 -11.87 27.31
N THR A 657 -1.26 -11.07 27.51
CA THR A 657 -1.18 -9.70 28.02
C THR A 657 -1.43 -9.65 29.52
N ILE A 658 -0.51 -9.02 30.25
CA ILE A 658 -0.58 -8.85 31.70
C ILE A 658 -0.71 -7.36 32.05
N TYR A 659 -1.82 -6.98 32.68
CA TYR A 659 -2.07 -5.61 33.16
C TYR A 659 -1.83 -5.47 34.66
N ALA A 660 -0.86 -4.64 35.03
CA ALA A 660 -0.47 -4.39 36.43
C ALA A 660 -0.56 -2.89 36.81
N PRO A 661 -1.75 -2.35 37.14
CA PRO A 661 -1.94 -0.92 37.45
C PRO A 661 -1.25 -0.46 38.74
N GLY A 662 -0.88 0.82 38.77
CA GLY A 662 -0.36 1.54 39.94
C GLY A 662 -1.48 2.18 40.78
N ALA A 663 -1.18 2.61 42.01
CA ALA A 663 -2.17 3.25 42.88
C ALA A 663 -2.51 4.67 42.39
N GLY A 664 -3.74 4.91 41.90
CA GLY A 664 -4.25 6.25 41.57
C GLY A 664 -5.20 6.39 40.37
N ASP A 665 -5.49 5.33 39.62
CA ASP A 665 -6.30 5.43 38.39
C ASP A 665 -7.82 5.32 38.66
N PHE A 666 -8.63 6.23 38.09
CA PHE A 666 -10.10 6.20 38.16
C PHE A 666 -10.75 5.70 36.86
N VAL A 667 -11.97 5.19 37.00
CA VAL A 667 -12.90 4.88 35.89
C VAL A 667 -14.21 5.65 36.15
N ILE A 668 -14.69 6.46 35.20
CA ILE A 668 -16.03 7.07 35.23
C ILE A 668 -16.74 6.69 33.93
N SER A 669 -17.96 6.15 34.00
CA SER A 669 -18.82 5.88 32.84
C SER A 669 -19.70 7.09 32.50
N ALA A 670 -20.11 7.23 31.23
CA ALA A 670 -20.98 8.31 30.76
C ALA A 670 -22.33 8.39 31.51
N GLU A 671 -22.84 7.26 31.99
CA GLU A 671 -24.09 7.17 32.78
C GLU A 671 -23.97 7.84 34.16
N GLU A 672 -22.77 7.89 34.75
CA GLU A 672 -22.53 8.60 36.03
C GLU A 672 -22.43 10.13 35.87
N PHE A 673 -22.24 10.65 34.64
CA PHE A 673 -22.12 12.08 34.36
C PHE A 673 -23.48 12.75 34.12
N ILE A 674 -24.45 12.02 33.56
CA ILE A 674 -25.73 12.57 33.09
C ILE A 674 -26.78 12.64 34.21
N GLY A 675 -26.68 11.81 35.25
CA GLY A 675 -27.72 11.71 36.27
C GLY A 675 -29.00 11.10 35.69
N SER A 676 -29.69 10.28 36.47
CA SER A 676 -30.88 9.53 36.06
C SER A 676 -32.15 10.38 35.89
N GLY A 677 -32.05 11.60 35.36
CA GLY A 677 -33.15 12.52 35.12
C GLY A 677 -33.50 12.60 33.65
N THR A 678 -34.70 12.14 33.30
CA THR A 678 -35.32 12.27 31.97
C THR A 678 -35.11 13.69 31.41
N LEU A 679 -34.59 13.80 30.18
CA LEU A 679 -34.48 15.04 29.41
C LEU A 679 -35.88 15.57 29.09
N GLY A 680 -36.47 16.29 30.04
CA GLY A 680 -37.64 17.14 29.83
C GLY A 680 -37.18 18.56 29.50
N ASP A 681 -37.61 19.05 28.34
CA ASP A 681 -37.69 20.44 27.89
C ASP A 681 -37.09 21.52 28.81
N THR A 682 -36.02 22.19 28.36
CA THR A 682 -35.90 23.66 28.33
C THR A 682 -34.53 24.09 27.76
N GLU A 683 -34.54 24.44 26.48
CA GLU A 683 -33.78 25.44 25.69
C GLU A 683 -32.44 26.11 26.15
N ASN A 684 -31.77 25.83 27.28
CA ASN A 684 -30.56 26.59 27.67
C ASN A 684 -29.48 25.84 28.48
N ALA A 685 -29.39 24.51 28.38
CA ALA A 685 -28.49 23.74 29.23
C ALA A 685 -27.27 23.19 28.46
N TRP A 686 -26.07 23.49 28.98
CA TRP A 686 -24.75 22.91 28.69
C TRP A 686 -24.02 23.46 27.47
N GLN A 687 -23.26 24.53 27.68
CA GLN A 687 -22.27 25.02 26.72
C GLN A 687 -20.95 25.19 27.48
N LEU A 688 -19.97 24.31 27.23
CA LEU A 688 -18.61 24.33 27.76
C LEU A 688 -18.40 23.80 29.20
N VAL A 689 -17.46 22.85 29.35
CA VAL A 689 -17.06 22.21 30.61
C VAL A 689 -15.54 22.34 30.77
N HIS A 690 -15.05 22.65 31.97
CA HIS A 690 -13.62 22.59 32.30
C HIS A 690 -13.41 21.83 33.62
N GLY A 691 -12.45 20.90 33.66
CA GLY A 691 -12.19 20.02 34.80
C GLY A 691 -10.73 19.97 35.25
N ARG A 692 -10.51 19.82 36.56
CA ARG A 692 -9.19 19.67 37.21
C ARG A 692 -9.27 18.82 38.48
N CYS A 693 -8.23 18.08 38.83
CA CYS A 693 -8.15 17.34 40.08
C CYS A 693 -7.36 18.07 41.18
N ASP A 694 -7.70 17.81 42.45
CA ASP A 694 -6.84 18.14 43.59
C ASP A 694 -5.81 17.03 43.88
N SER A 695 -4.84 17.29 44.76
CA SER A 695 -3.79 16.32 45.14
C SER A 695 -4.32 15.05 45.83
N ALA A 696 -5.57 15.08 46.30
CA ALA A 696 -6.26 13.93 46.87
C ALA A 696 -7.02 13.11 45.81
N GLY A 697 -6.93 13.49 44.54
CA GLY A 697 -7.59 12.82 43.42
C GLY A 697 -9.08 13.16 43.28
N ASN A 698 -9.57 14.18 43.97
CA ASN A 698 -10.96 14.62 43.78
C ASN A 698 -11.08 15.43 42.48
N LEU A 699 -12.12 15.19 41.69
CA LEU A 699 -12.39 15.92 40.45
C LEU A 699 -13.22 17.18 40.73
N HIS A 700 -12.81 18.30 40.16
CA HIS A 700 -13.50 19.58 40.20
C HIS A 700 -13.88 19.99 38.78
N VAL A 701 -15.14 20.38 38.56
CA VAL A 701 -15.64 20.76 37.24
C VAL A 701 -16.45 22.04 37.31
N VAL A 702 -16.35 22.85 36.25
CA VAL A 702 -17.16 24.04 36.03
C VAL A 702 -17.80 24.02 34.65
N TRP A 703 -18.99 24.58 34.52
CA TRP A 703 -19.70 24.70 33.23
C TRP A 703 -20.66 25.89 33.21
N TYR A 704 -21.13 26.28 32.02
CA TYR A 704 -22.14 27.32 31.90
C TYR A 704 -23.56 26.77 31.98
N LYS A 705 -24.39 27.39 32.84
CA LYS A 705 -25.79 27.02 33.06
C LYS A 705 -26.62 28.25 33.39
N ASN A 706 -27.72 28.44 32.64
CA ASN A 706 -28.73 29.47 32.93
C ASN A 706 -28.14 30.89 33.14
N GLY A 707 -27.17 31.30 32.33
CA GLY A 707 -26.61 32.64 32.43
C GLY A 707 -25.36 32.76 33.31
N ALA A 708 -24.98 31.72 34.08
CA ALA A 708 -23.94 31.74 35.11
C ALA A 708 -23.02 30.51 35.08
N ILE A 709 -21.89 30.53 35.80
CA ILE A 709 -21.05 29.34 35.97
C ILE A 709 -21.57 28.49 37.13
N ALA A 710 -21.75 27.20 36.86
CA ALA A 710 -21.97 26.17 37.88
C ALA A 710 -20.69 25.37 38.13
N TYR A 711 -20.57 24.82 39.34
CA TYR A 711 -19.42 24.07 39.83
C TYR A 711 -19.87 22.82 40.59
N ARG A 712 -19.10 21.73 40.47
CA ARG A 712 -19.23 20.51 41.28
C ARG A 712 -17.87 19.89 41.62
N LYS A 713 -17.85 19.11 42.71
CA LYS A 713 -16.73 18.26 43.14
C LYS A 713 -17.16 16.79 43.19
N LYS A 714 -16.38 15.86 42.65
CA LYS A 714 -16.50 14.40 42.88
C LYS A 714 -15.36 13.95 43.79
N LEU A 715 -15.68 13.17 44.82
CA LEU A 715 -14.66 12.64 45.73
C LEU A 715 -13.94 11.43 45.14
N ASN A 716 -12.67 11.25 45.51
CA ASN A 716 -11.91 10.06 45.17
C ASN A 716 -12.55 8.81 45.79
N GLY A 717 -13.09 7.91 44.96
CA GLY A 717 -13.82 6.71 45.37
C GLY A 717 -15.22 7.00 45.90
N GLY A 718 -15.76 8.20 45.68
CA GLY A 718 -17.04 8.66 46.19
C GLY A 718 -17.92 9.38 45.17
N GLY A 719 -19.13 9.77 45.59
CA GLY A 719 -20.12 10.41 44.74
C GLY A 719 -19.89 11.91 44.49
N TRP A 720 -20.73 12.48 43.61
CA TRP A 720 -20.77 13.91 43.35
C TRP A 720 -21.30 14.70 44.56
N GLY A 721 -20.64 15.81 44.87
CA GLY A 721 -21.13 16.83 45.78
C GLY A 721 -22.29 17.64 45.18
N ALA A 722 -22.87 18.49 46.03
CA ALA A 722 -23.91 19.43 45.60
C ALA A 722 -23.40 20.35 44.47
N GLU A 723 -24.28 20.68 43.54
CA GLU A 723 -24.01 21.73 42.55
C GLU A 723 -24.02 23.09 43.24
N GLU A 724 -23.03 23.92 42.93
CA GLU A 724 -22.91 25.28 43.45
C GLU A 724 -22.80 26.26 42.28
N THR A 725 -23.44 27.42 42.38
CA THR A 725 -23.24 28.51 41.42
C THR A 725 -22.04 29.36 41.85
N VAL A 726 -21.12 29.64 40.93
CA VAL A 726 -20.02 30.58 41.17
C VAL A 726 -20.62 31.98 41.37
N PRO A 727 -20.32 32.71 42.47
CA PRO A 727 -20.95 34.01 42.74
C PRO A 727 -20.69 35.07 41.67
N ASP A 728 -21.70 35.90 41.40
CA ASP A 728 -21.66 37.07 40.49
C ASP A 728 -21.10 36.76 39.09
N SER A 729 -21.35 35.54 38.63
CA SER A 729 -20.86 34.97 37.36
C SER A 729 -21.88 35.13 36.22
N SER A 730 -22.90 35.99 36.38
CA SER A 730 -23.93 36.20 35.36
C SER A 730 -23.45 37.04 34.18
N GLY A 731 -23.76 36.59 32.96
CA GLY A 731 -23.46 37.28 31.69
C GLY A 731 -21.99 37.19 31.28
N MET A 732 -21.55 36.05 30.76
CA MET A 732 -20.17 35.86 30.27
C MET A 732 -20.05 35.94 28.76
N ASN A 733 -18.81 36.03 28.26
CA ASN A 733 -18.47 35.86 26.85
C ASN A 733 -18.21 34.39 26.48
N LEU A 734 -18.12 34.10 25.17
CA LEU A 734 -17.92 32.82 24.50
C LEU A 734 -16.56 32.14 24.79
N ASP A 735 -15.58 32.83 25.40
CA ASP A 735 -14.25 32.29 25.72
C ASP A 735 -14.21 31.34 26.94
N GLY A 736 -15.31 31.23 27.69
CA GLY A 736 -15.51 30.20 28.72
C GLY A 736 -14.80 30.43 30.06
N PRO A 737 -15.26 29.76 31.14
CA PRO A 737 -14.56 29.80 32.42
C PRO A 737 -13.28 28.94 32.40
N ARG A 738 -12.25 29.41 33.10
CA ARG A 738 -11.03 28.62 33.38
C ARG A 738 -10.97 28.27 34.86
N LEU A 739 -10.48 27.07 35.17
CA LEU A 739 -10.39 26.56 36.54
C LEU A 739 -8.93 26.24 36.88
N ALA A 740 -8.51 26.61 38.09
CA ALA A 740 -7.28 26.15 38.73
C ALA A 740 -7.62 25.54 40.09
N VAL A 741 -6.94 24.46 40.47
CA VAL A 741 -7.12 23.81 41.77
C VAL A 741 -5.77 23.78 42.49
N THR A 742 -5.69 24.37 43.68
CA THR A 742 -4.46 24.34 44.47
C THR A 742 -4.19 22.92 44.96
N PRO A 743 -2.92 22.58 45.30
CA PRO A 743 -2.63 21.30 45.96
C PRO A 743 -3.44 21.08 47.25
N GLY A 744 -3.85 22.15 47.93
CA GLY A 744 -4.71 22.12 49.13
C GLY A 744 -6.21 21.98 48.85
N GLY A 745 -6.63 21.92 47.58
CA GLY A 745 -8.03 21.74 47.16
C GLY A 745 -8.86 23.01 47.05
N ASP A 746 -8.23 24.20 47.11
CA ASP A 746 -8.91 25.46 46.83
C ASP A 746 -9.10 25.62 45.32
N VAL A 747 -10.28 26.06 44.92
CA VAL A 747 -10.72 26.11 43.52
C VAL A 747 -10.81 27.56 43.09
N HIS A 748 -10.06 27.94 42.06
CA HIS A 748 -10.02 29.28 41.51
C HIS A 748 -10.68 29.26 40.14
N VAL A 749 -11.76 30.02 39.97
CA VAL A 749 -12.49 30.10 38.70
C VAL A 749 -12.33 31.51 38.14
N PHE A 750 -11.90 31.60 36.89
CA PHE A 750 -11.61 32.84 36.15
C PHE A 750 -12.59 33.00 35.00
N TRP A 751 -13.07 34.21 34.77
CA TRP A 751 -13.97 34.49 33.65
C TRP A 751 -14.00 35.96 33.25
N ASN A 752 -14.42 36.20 32.01
CA ASN A 752 -14.65 37.52 31.45
C ASN A 752 -16.15 37.85 31.32
N PRO A 753 -16.56 39.10 31.62
CA PRO A 753 -17.88 39.60 31.24
C PRO A 753 -17.98 39.78 29.71
N PRO A 754 -19.16 40.07 29.13
CA PRO A 754 -19.37 40.10 27.69
C PRO A 754 -18.57 41.24 27.03
N ALA A 755 -18.29 42.30 27.78
CA ALA A 755 -17.47 43.44 27.37
C ALA A 755 -15.94 43.19 27.47
N TRP A 756 -15.50 41.97 27.81
CA TRP A 756 -14.08 41.56 27.94
C TRP A 756 -13.25 42.27 29.03
N ASN A 757 -13.85 43.20 29.79
CA ASN A 757 -13.22 43.95 30.88
C ASN A 757 -14.29 44.35 31.92
N PRO A 758 -14.04 44.21 33.24
CA PRO A 758 -12.83 43.68 33.87
C PRO A 758 -12.83 42.15 34.06
N LEU A 759 -11.64 41.56 34.09
CA LEU A 759 -11.42 40.13 34.36
C LEU A 759 -11.72 39.79 35.82
N TYR A 760 -12.58 38.80 36.03
CA TYR A 760 -13.04 38.39 37.36
C TYR A 760 -12.50 37.02 37.75
N TYR A 761 -12.40 36.81 39.06
CA TYR A 761 -12.21 35.47 39.61
C TYR A 761 -12.89 35.32 40.98
N SER A 762 -13.24 34.08 41.30
CA SER A 762 -13.74 33.68 42.62
C SER A 762 -12.95 32.48 43.10
N ILE A 763 -12.74 32.41 44.41
CA ILE A 763 -12.06 31.28 45.05
C ILE A 763 -13.08 30.54 45.91
N ARG A 764 -13.17 29.23 45.74
CA ARG A 764 -13.87 28.35 46.66
C ARG A 764 -12.85 27.66 47.54
N THR A 765 -12.96 27.88 48.85
CA THR A 765 -12.16 27.16 49.85
C THR A 765 -13.03 26.11 50.56
N SER A 766 -12.49 25.46 51.59
CA SER A 766 -13.26 24.57 52.46
C SER A 766 -14.45 25.26 53.15
N SER A 767 -14.45 26.59 53.30
CA SER A 767 -15.57 27.37 53.87
C SER A 767 -16.63 27.82 52.85
N GLY A 768 -16.48 27.44 51.58
CA GLY A 768 -17.38 27.84 50.48
C GLY A 768 -16.77 28.92 49.57
N TRP A 769 -17.60 29.52 48.72
CA TRP A 769 -17.18 30.57 47.80
C TRP A 769 -16.91 31.90 48.52
N GLY A 770 -15.76 32.51 48.22
CA GLY A 770 -15.52 33.92 48.50
C GLY A 770 -16.27 34.85 47.54
N SER A 771 -16.30 36.14 47.85
CA SER A 771 -16.88 37.15 46.96
C SER A 771 -16.05 37.30 45.69
N ARG A 772 -16.72 37.61 44.56
CA ARG A 772 -16.08 37.92 43.28
C ARG A 772 -15.02 38.99 43.46
N GLN A 773 -13.82 38.68 43.01
CA GLN A 773 -12.69 39.60 43.00
C GLN A 773 -12.46 40.12 41.59
N THR A 774 -12.18 41.42 41.47
CA THR A 774 -11.70 42.01 40.23
C THR A 774 -10.19 41.83 40.16
N LEU A 775 -9.70 41.12 39.13
CA LEU A 775 -8.27 40.89 38.96
C LEU A 775 -7.60 42.08 38.25
N ILE A 776 -8.20 42.58 37.18
CA ILE A 776 -7.67 43.68 36.36
C ILE A 776 -8.75 44.74 36.21
N TYR A 777 -8.41 46.01 36.44
CA TYR A 777 -9.29 47.15 36.17
C TYR A 777 -8.59 48.07 35.16
N ASN A 778 -8.95 47.96 33.88
CA ASN A 778 -8.43 48.86 32.87
C ASN A 778 -9.42 49.99 32.66
N ALA A 779 -9.12 51.17 33.21
CA ALA A 779 -9.93 52.38 33.04
C ALA A 779 -9.89 52.94 31.59
N ASP A 780 -8.98 52.41 30.75
CA ASP A 780 -8.61 52.96 29.45
C ASP A 780 -9.35 52.35 28.24
N GLY A 781 -10.25 51.39 28.47
CA GLY A 781 -11.06 50.75 27.40
C GLY A 781 -10.42 49.53 26.72
N ASP A 782 -9.25 49.10 27.18
CA ASP A 782 -8.52 47.92 26.70
C ASP A 782 -9.25 46.58 26.97
N HIS A 783 -9.20 45.66 26.00
CA HIS A 783 -9.77 44.30 26.08
C HIS A 783 -8.70 43.26 26.49
N ALA A 784 -9.07 42.24 27.27
CA ALA A 784 -8.15 41.17 27.71
C ALA A 784 -8.75 39.77 27.55
N SER A 785 -7.92 38.77 27.24
CA SER A 785 -8.34 37.36 27.18
C SER A 785 -8.58 36.78 28.58
N THR A 786 -9.36 35.69 28.69
CA THR A 786 -9.46 34.95 29.96
C THR A 786 -8.09 34.33 30.26
N PRO A 787 -7.49 34.54 31.44
CA PRO A 787 -6.11 34.15 31.73
C PRO A 787 -5.98 32.64 31.82
N VAL A 788 -4.80 32.14 31.48
CA VAL A 788 -4.44 30.74 31.71
C VAL A 788 -3.77 30.61 33.08
N PRO A 789 -4.36 29.85 34.03
CA PRO A 789 -3.74 29.61 35.32
C PRO A 789 -2.73 28.47 35.29
N VAL A 790 -1.56 28.72 35.88
CA VAL A 790 -0.48 27.74 36.05
C VAL A 790 0.04 27.77 37.48
N PHE A 791 0.18 26.61 38.13
CA PHE A 791 0.87 26.54 39.41
C PHE A 791 2.37 26.38 39.19
N LEU A 792 3.15 27.24 39.83
CA LEU A 792 4.60 27.11 39.90
C LEU A 792 4.97 25.97 40.86
N ALA A 793 6.15 25.39 40.66
CA ALA A 793 6.64 24.28 41.51
C ALA A 793 6.75 24.65 43.01
N ASP A 794 6.83 25.93 43.33
CA ASP A 794 6.82 26.47 44.69
C ASP A 794 5.41 26.75 45.26
N GLY A 795 4.36 26.40 44.51
CA GLY A 795 2.96 26.52 44.91
C GLY A 795 2.32 27.89 44.64
N ARG A 796 3.05 28.85 44.06
CA ARG A 796 2.46 30.14 43.64
C ARG A 796 1.61 29.99 42.38
N LEU A 797 0.56 30.79 42.28
CA LEU A 797 -0.31 30.81 41.09
C LEU A 797 0.18 31.87 40.12
N PHE A 798 0.53 31.45 38.92
CA PHE A 798 0.95 32.28 37.80
C PHE A 798 -0.20 32.43 36.81
N LEU A 799 -0.44 33.66 36.36
CA LEU A 799 -1.43 33.98 35.32
C LEU A 799 -0.75 34.69 34.16
N VAL A 800 -1.09 34.26 32.96
CA VAL A 800 -0.67 34.90 31.71
C VAL A 800 -1.90 35.18 30.85
N TRP A 801 -1.93 36.35 30.22
CA TRP A 801 -3.02 36.77 29.34
C TRP A 801 -2.54 37.79 28.29
N LEU A 802 -3.33 37.94 27.23
CA LEU A 802 -3.16 38.97 26.22
C LEU A 802 -3.91 40.24 26.64
N ARG A 803 -3.24 41.40 26.55
CA ARG A 803 -3.88 42.70 26.72
C ARG A 803 -3.79 43.48 25.42
N TRP A 804 -4.94 43.95 24.95
CA TRP A 804 -5.00 44.90 23.85
C TRP A 804 -4.75 46.32 24.37
N ASP A 805 -3.52 46.81 24.22
CA ASP A 805 -3.12 48.21 24.49
C ASP A 805 -2.86 49.03 23.21
N GLY A 806 -3.23 48.46 22.04
CA GLY A 806 -2.91 48.97 20.71
C GLY A 806 -1.69 48.29 20.05
N THR A 807 -0.97 47.43 20.77
CA THR A 807 0.24 46.73 20.29
C THR A 807 0.28 45.22 20.59
N ASP A 808 -0.83 44.61 21.03
CA ASP A 808 -0.96 43.17 21.36
C ASP A 808 0.13 42.65 22.33
N ASN A 809 0.35 43.36 23.44
CA ASN A 809 1.37 42.99 24.40
C ASN A 809 0.91 41.90 25.38
N TRP A 810 1.85 41.00 25.71
CA TRP A 810 1.68 39.96 26.72
C TRP A 810 1.99 40.48 28.12
N TYR A 811 1.13 40.09 29.06
CA TYR A 811 1.28 40.44 30.47
C TYR A 811 1.16 39.21 31.36
N TYR A 812 1.81 39.28 32.51
CA TYR A 812 1.68 38.27 33.54
C TYR A 812 1.49 38.89 34.93
N ARG A 813 0.93 38.08 35.83
CA ARG A 813 0.86 38.32 37.27
C ARG A 813 1.17 37.05 38.04
N ILE A 814 1.77 37.25 39.21
CA ILE A 814 2.05 36.16 40.14
C ILE A 814 1.28 36.43 41.43
N LYS A 815 0.52 35.44 41.88
CA LYS A 815 -0.10 35.44 43.19
C LYS A 815 0.88 34.91 44.23
N THR A 816 1.20 35.73 45.22
CA THR A 816 1.99 35.32 46.37
C THR A 816 1.15 35.54 47.63
N GLY A 817 0.65 34.46 48.23
CA GLY A 817 -0.32 34.55 49.31
C GLY A 817 -1.65 35.19 48.86
N SER A 818 -2.11 36.22 49.56
CA SER A 818 -3.36 36.94 49.23
C SER A 818 -3.17 38.11 48.26
N THR A 819 -1.94 38.42 47.85
CA THR A 819 -1.64 39.58 47.01
C THR A 819 -1.21 39.17 45.60
N TRP A 820 -1.61 39.99 44.63
CA TRP A 820 -1.18 39.89 43.25
C TRP A 820 -0.06 40.90 42.99
N SER A 821 0.91 40.54 42.14
CA SER A 821 1.83 41.53 41.57
C SER A 821 1.08 42.54 40.70
N SER A 822 1.70 43.70 40.39
CA SER A 822 1.23 44.56 39.30
C SER A 822 1.42 43.86 37.95
N ASP A 823 0.74 44.34 36.91
CA ASP A 823 0.97 43.90 35.52
C ASP A 823 2.45 44.06 35.19
N GLN A 824 3.09 42.96 34.82
CA GLN A 824 4.46 42.95 34.34
C GLN A 824 4.42 42.66 32.83
N PRO A 825 5.05 43.50 31.99
CA PRO A 825 5.21 43.19 30.58
C PRO A 825 6.18 42.01 30.43
N VAL A 826 5.92 41.14 29.46
CA VAL A 826 6.89 40.10 29.08
C VAL A 826 7.99 40.73 28.21
N SER A 827 9.27 40.51 28.54
CA SER A 827 10.41 41.19 27.88
C SER A 827 10.69 40.62 26.47
N PRO A 828 10.92 41.46 25.44
CA PRO A 828 11.22 41.01 24.08
C PRO A 828 12.72 40.76 23.91
N HIS A 829 13.22 39.68 24.51
CA HIS A 829 14.56 39.18 24.20
C HIS A 829 14.51 37.68 23.98
N MET A 830 14.35 37.26 22.72
CA MET A 830 15.04 36.13 22.07
C MET A 830 14.56 35.98 20.61
N TYR A 831 15.49 35.64 19.72
CA TYR A 831 15.23 35.25 18.32
C TYR A 831 14.38 33.96 18.31
N ASP A 832 13.55 33.79 17.27
CA ASP A 832 12.60 32.68 17.09
C ASP A 832 11.36 32.65 18.00
N GLY A 833 10.81 33.82 18.35
CA GLY A 833 9.40 33.95 18.70
C GLY A 833 9.00 33.58 20.13
N TYR A 834 9.91 33.19 21.03
CA TYR A 834 9.60 32.91 22.43
C TYR A 834 9.78 34.14 23.33
N ALA A 835 8.86 34.35 24.27
CA ALA A 835 8.92 35.45 25.22
C ALA A 835 9.37 34.91 26.60
N ALA A 836 10.50 35.39 27.13
CA ALA A 836 11.01 34.95 28.43
C ALA A 836 10.66 35.95 29.54
N VAL A 837 10.05 35.46 30.61
CA VAL A 837 9.81 36.20 31.86
C VAL A 837 10.91 35.85 32.84
N THR A 838 11.58 36.86 33.41
CA THR A 838 12.46 36.66 34.55
C THR A 838 11.78 37.15 35.82
N ASP A 839 11.65 36.31 36.84
CA ASP A 839 11.56 36.89 38.19
C ASP A 839 12.92 37.52 38.50
N GLY A 840 12.98 38.60 39.28
CA GLY A 840 14.22 39.35 39.55
C GLY A 840 15.36 38.55 40.22
N SER A 841 15.29 37.22 40.28
CA SER A 841 16.28 36.27 40.78
C SER A 841 16.95 35.44 39.66
N ASN A 842 16.84 35.84 38.38
CA ASN A 842 17.42 35.17 37.21
C ASN A 842 16.84 33.78 36.87
N ASN A 843 15.65 33.43 37.39
CA ASN A 843 14.91 32.27 36.90
C ASN A 843 14.16 32.66 35.62
N VAL A 844 14.32 31.87 34.55
CA VAL A 844 13.68 32.11 33.25
C VAL A 844 12.42 31.27 33.14
N TYR A 845 11.29 31.91 32.89
CA TYR A 845 9.99 31.29 32.67
C TYR A 845 9.54 31.65 31.24
N ALA A 846 9.47 30.67 30.34
CA ALA A 846 9.04 30.93 28.96
C ALA A 846 7.52 31.16 28.89
N ALA A 847 7.09 32.03 27.98
CA ALA A 847 5.75 32.16 27.43
C ALA A 847 5.87 32.03 25.89
N GLY A 848 4.86 31.42 25.25
CA GLY A 848 4.92 30.88 23.89
C GLY A 848 5.07 31.88 22.72
N ARG A 849 4.87 31.35 21.51
CA ARG A 849 5.12 32.01 20.20
C ARG A 849 4.24 33.25 20.00
N VAL A 850 4.85 34.40 19.68
CA VAL A 850 4.12 35.60 19.23
C VAL A 850 3.82 35.50 17.73
N LEU A 851 2.55 35.29 17.37
CA LEU A 851 2.05 35.41 15.98
C LEU A 851 0.93 36.46 15.96
N GLY A 852 1.04 37.44 15.06
CA GLY A 852 0.17 38.62 15.03
C GLY A 852 -1.29 38.34 14.66
N ASN A 853 -2.13 38.08 15.65
CA ASN A 853 -3.55 38.46 15.75
C ASN A 853 -4.06 38.12 17.18
N PRO A 854 -4.78 38.99 17.91
CA PRO A 854 -4.95 38.91 19.37
C PRO A 854 -5.97 37.89 19.90
N HIS A 855 -6.41 36.92 19.10
CA HIS A 855 -7.42 35.92 19.49
C HIS A 855 -6.93 34.46 19.51
N ARG A 856 -5.66 34.17 19.20
CA ARG A 856 -5.18 32.79 19.03
C ARG A 856 -3.70 32.63 19.43
N ALA A 857 -3.44 32.16 20.65
CA ALA A 857 -2.09 31.83 21.10
C ALA A 857 -2.06 30.63 22.06
N GLY A 858 -1.08 29.74 21.87
CA GLY A 858 -0.76 28.60 22.74
C GLY A 858 0.42 28.90 23.69
N TYR A 859 0.57 28.09 24.76
CA TYR A 859 1.46 28.41 25.90
C TYR A 859 2.40 27.24 26.26
N GLN A 860 3.66 27.53 26.59
CA GLN A 860 4.64 26.59 27.18
C GLN A 860 5.22 27.19 28.48
N VAL A 861 5.61 26.36 29.47
CA VAL A 861 6.31 26.80 30.70
C VAL A 861 7.50 25.88 31.00
N TRP A 862 8.68 26.45 31.27
CA TRP A 862 9.92 25.74 31.64
C TRP A 862 10.40 26.15 33.05
N ASN A 863 11.19 25.30 33.72
CA ASN A 863 11.77 25.59 35.04
C ASN A 863 13.23 25.09 35.13
N GLY A 864 14.22 26.00 35.14
CA GLY A 864 15.64 25.64 35.34
C GLY A 864 16.64 26.82 35.39
N THR A 865 17.90 26.54 35.71
CA THR A 865 19.00 27.52 35.90
C THR A 865 20.11 27.31 34.87
N TRP A 866 20.55 28.35 34.13
CA TRP A 866 21.61 28.24 33.11
C TRP A 866 23.02 28.44 33.69
N GLY A 867 23.97 27.58 33.29
CA GLY A 867 25.42 27.74 33.56
C GLY A 867 26.20 28.01 32.28
N ALA A 868 27.12 28.98 32.29
CA ALA A 868 27.84 29.49 31.12
C ALA A 868 28.97 28.56 30.62
N VAL A 869 29.10 28.40 29.29
CA VAL A 869 30.32 27.88 28.64
C VAL A 869 30.76 28.85 27.54
N GLN A 870 31.96 29.41 27.72
CA GLN A 870 32.71 30.16 26.69
C GLN A 870 33.64 29.21 25.92
N THR A 871 33.82 29.42 24.62
CA THR A 871 35.10 29.20 23.87
C THR A 871 35.00 29.75 22.43
N PRO A 872 36.14 30.07 21.76
CA PRO A 872 36.30 31.30 20.97
C PRO A 872 36.38 31.10 19.44
N ALA A 873 36.19 32.23 18.74
CA ALA A 873 36.21 32.41 17.30
C ALA A 873 37.52 31.99 16.62
N THR A 874 37.43 31.11 15.62
CA THR A 874 38.03 31.24 14.28
C THR A 874 37.61 30.05 13.41
N ASP A 875 37.34 30.34 12.14
CA ASP A 875 36.96 29.47 11.02
C ASP A 875 35.47 29.10 10.84
N VAL A 876 35.01 29.46 9.65
CA VAL A 876 33.62 29.56 9.19
C VAL A 876 33.47 28.64 7.96
N ASN A 877 32.28 28.04 7.87
CA ASN A 877 31.67 27.30 6.74
C ASN A 877 31.86 25.77 6.69
N HIS A 878 31.01 25.06 7.44
CA HIS A 878 30.14 23.98 6.93
C HIS A 878 28.97 23.81 7.92
N TRP A 879 27.75 24.13 7.49
CA TRP A 879 26.51 23.95 8.25
C TRP A 879 25.75 22.75 7.66
N VAL A 880 25.85 21.62 8.35
CA VAL A 880 24.87 20.54 8.28
C VAL A 880 23.89 20.82 9.42
N GLY A 881 22.59 20.88 9.12
CA GLY A 881 21.53 21.17 10.09
C GLY A 881 21.47 20.09 11.17
N GLY A 882 22.10 20.37 12.31
CA GLY A 882 22.03 19.56 13.52
C GLY A 882 22.30 20.45 14.73
N THR A 883 21.26 20.77 15.49
CA THR A 883 21.40 21.49 16.75
C THR A 883 22.01 20.54 17.80
N HIS A 884 23.25 20.79 18.21
CA HIS A 884 23.88 20.11 19.35
C HIS A 884 23.39 20.72 20.68
N ILE A 885 22.75 19.92 21.53
CA ILE A 885 22.61 20.23 22.97
C ILE A 885 23.26 19.07 23.75
N ALA A 886 24.29 19.39 24.55
CA ALA A 886 24.99 18.42 25.39
C ALA A 886 24.22 18.18 26.71
N TRP A 887 24.03 16.91 27.10
CA TRP A 887 23.35 16.52 28.35
C TRP A 887 24.25 15.68 29.27
N ARG A 888 24.13 15.89 30.59
CA ARG A 888 24.64 14.98 31.63
C ARG A 888 23.51 14.04 32.09
N SER A 889 23.83 12.77 32.25
CA SER A 889 22.96 11.70 32.77
C SER A 889 22.45 11.96 34.20
N GLY A 890 21.14 11.78 34.45
CA GLY A 890 20.66 11.42 35.81
C GLY A 890 19.32 11.97 36.35
N SER A 891 18.40 12.58 35.60
CA SER A 891 17.06 12.95 36.13
C SER A 891 15.98 12.99 35.04
N PRO A 892 14.72 12.59 35.31
CA PRO A 892 13.65 12.60 34.33
C PRO A 892 13.19 14.03 34.01
N LEU A 893 12.99 14.32 32.73
CA LEU A 893 12.59 15.63 32.21
C LEU A 893 11.44 15.42 31.20
N ALA A 894 10.39 16.23 31.30
CA ALA A 894 9.30 16.29 30.32
C ALA A 894 9.54 17.50 29.40
N LEU A 895 9.56 17.28 28.07
CA LEU A 895 9.70 18.32 27.05
C LEU A 895 8.61 18.12 25.99
N THR A 896 8.00 19.22 25.56
CA THR A 896 7.03 19.29 24.45
C THR A 896 7.60 20.21 23.36
N PHE A 897 7.64 19.76 22.10
CA PHE A 897 8.11 20.56 20.97
C PHE A 897 6.95 20.99 20.07
N ALA A 898 7.03 22.20 19.49
CA ALA A 898 6.23 22.65 18.34
C ALA A 898 7.10 23.56 17.47
N GLY A 899 7.23 23.27 16.17
CA GLY A 899 8.01 24.08 15.22
C GLY A 899 7.44 24.00 13.79
N TYR A 900 7.54 25.11 13.04
CA TYR A 900 7.24 25.23 11.60
C TYR A 900 8.11 26.36 11.00
N GLU A 901 8.61 26.17 9.76
CA GLU A 901 9.30 27.19 8.92
C GLU A 901 8.43 27.66 7.73
N GLU A 902 8.72 28.87 7.22
CA GLU A 902 7.92 29.67 6.27
C GLU A 902 8.22 29.40 4.77
N SER A 903 7.19 29.25 3.92
CA SER A 903 6.63 30.35 3.10
C SER A 903 5.58 29.84 2.11
N GLY A 904 4.47 30.58 1.96
CA GLY A 904 3.58 30.45 0.79
C GLY A 904 2.16 29.94 1.00
N GLY A 905 1.39 30.55 1.93
CA GLY A 905 -0.06 30.70 1.75
C GLY A 905 -0.96 29.47 1.83
N VAL A 906 -0.93 28.72 2.94
CA VAL A 906 -2.01 27.80 3.36
C VAL A 906 -2.06 27.78 4.90
N TRP A 907 -3.25 27.76 5.51
CA TRP A 907 -3.41 27.78 6.98
C TRP A 907 -3.63 26.35 7.53
N TYR A 908 -2.74 25.84 8.40
CA TYR A 908 -2.88 24.57 9.17
C TYR A 908 -2.17 24.64 10.55
N THR A 909 -2.69 23.93 11.57
CA THR A 909 -2.06 23.47 12.86
C THR A 909 -2.91 22.28 13.42
N GLU A 910 -2.48 21.30 14.24
CA GLU A 910 -1.40 21.16 15.27
C GLU A 910 -1.21 19.64 15.65
N GLY A 911 0.00 19.10 15.87
CA GLY A 911 0.21 17.69 16.33
C GLY A 911 1.29 17.54 17.41
N VAL A 912 1.17 16.54 18.30
CA VAL A 912 2.07 16.27 19.45
C VAL A 912 2.98 15.06 19.16
N TYR A 913 4.31 15.22 19.31
CA TYR A 913 5.26 14.10 19.25
C TYR A 913 5.77 13.72 20.65
N SER A 914 5.92 12.42 20.91
CA SER A 914 6.75 11.89 21.99
C SER A 914 7.83 10.97 21.39
N VAL A 915 9.10 11.22 21.71
CA VAL A 915 10.24 10.40 21.27
C VAL A 915 11.00 9.91 22.49
N LEU A 916 11.10 8.59 22.63
CA LEU A 916 12.06 7.91 23.50
C LEU A 916 13.08 7.21 22.58
N VAL A 917 14.32 7.71 22.53
CA VAL A 917 15.41 7.04 21.79
C VAL A 917 16.16 6.10 22.73
N GLY A 918 16.04 4.81 22.46
CA GLY A 918 16.86 3.74 23.05
C GLY A 918 16.64 2.40 22.34
N GLN A 919 17.45 2.16 21.31
CA GLN A 919 17.66 0.89 20.58
C GLN A 919 16.54 0.37 19.65
N SER A 920 16.89 0.36 18.36
CA SER A 920 16.50 -0.48 17.21
C SER A 920 15.23 -1.36 17.28
N SER A 921 14.28 -1.05 16.38
CA SER A 921 13.13 -1.84 15.89
C SER A 921 12.00 -2.19 16.86
N VAL A 922 10.77 -1.77 16.51
CA VAL A 922 9.52 -2.22 17.15
C VAL A 922 8.51 -2.61 16.06
N ARG A 923 8.16 -3.89 15.99
CA ARG A 923 6.94 -4.47 15.39
C ARG A 923 6.01 -4.84 16.54
N LEU A 924 4.72 -4.49 16.55
CA LEU A 924 3.71 -5.21 17.35
C LEU A 924 2.28 -5.19 16.76
N THR A 925 1.65 -6.35 16.97
CA THR A 925 0.30 -6.87 16.67
C THR A 925 -0.78 -6.39 17.66
N GLN A 926 -2.05 -6.59 17.30
CA GLN A 926 -3.26 -5.98 17.89
C GLN A 926 -3.85 -6.78 19.07
N ALA A 927 -4.42 -6.10 20.07
CA ALA A 927 -5.27 -6.68 21.12
C ALA A 927 -6.71 -6.14 21.01
N ALA A 928 -7.68 -7.01 21.30
CA ALA A 928 -9.10 -6.72 21.36
C ALA A 928 -9.55 -6.16 22.73
N GLN A 929 -10.75 -5.55 22.71
CA GLN A 929 -11.46 -4.78 23.73
C GLN A 929 -11.41 -5.26 25.20
N VAL A 930 -10.89 -4.43 26.12
CA VAL A 930 -11.43 -4.17 27.49
C VAL A 930 -11.08 -2.71 27.88
N GLY A 931 -11.94 -2.07 28.69
CA GLY A 931 -12.07 -0.62 28.89
C GLY A 931 -10.81 0.20 29.24
N VAL A 932 -10.75 1.43 28.74
CA VAL A 932 -9.68 2.40 29.05
C VAL A 932 -10.11 3.43 30.08
N SER A 933 -9.20 3.66 31.02
CA SER A 933 -9.19 4.77 31.97
C SER A 933 -8.73 6.05 31.25
N VAL A 934 -9.55 7.09 31.27
CA VAL A 934 -9.21 8.43 30.78
C VAL A 934 -8.51 9.18 31.92
N ARG A 935 -7.32 9.75 31.68
CA ARG A 935 -6.66 10.66 32.62
C ARG A 935 -7.49 11.95 32.73
N CYS A 936 -7.66 12.46 33.96
CA CYS A 936 -8.58 13.56 34.32
C CYS A 936 -8.28 14.96 33.74
N GLU A 937 -7.57 15.06 32.61
CA GLU A 937 -7.24 16.34 31.96
C GLU A 937 -7.95 16.61 30.62
N ASP A 938 -8.69 15.65 30.05
CA ASP A 938 -9.15 15.72 28.64
C ASP A 938 -10.68 15.59 28.44
N ILE A 939 -11.44 16.62 28.81
CA ILE A 939 -12.81 16.81 28.26
C ILE A 939 -12.89 18.22 27.70
N ASP A 940 -12.57 18.40 26.42
CA ASP A 940 -12.80 19.66 25.68
C ASP A 940 -13.32 19.32 24.26
N PRO A 941 -14.60 19.57 23.92
CA PRO A 941 -15.10 19.37 22.56
C PRO A 941 -14.51 20.41 21.60
N LYS A 942 -14.07 19.99 20.41
CA LYS A 942 -13.53 20.89 19.39
C LYS A 942 -14.67 21.45 18.53
N VAL A 943 -14.62 22.76 18.24
CA VAL A 943 -15.66 23.48 17.48
C VAL A 943 -15.03 24.29 16.35
N VAL A 944 -15.56 24.16 15.13
CA VAL A 944 -15.21 25.02 13.98
C VAL A 944 -16.45 25.57 13.29
N TYR A 945 -16.23 26.61 12.49
CA TYR A 945 -17.25 27.32 11.73
C TYR A 945 -16.89 27.23 10.24
N ASP A 946 -17.87 26.93 9.38
CA ASP A 946 -17.70 27.03 7.92
C ASP A 946 -17.91 28.46 7.41
N SER A 947 -17.70 28.69 6.11
CA SER A 947 -17.92 30.00 5.47
C SER A 947 -19.36 30.53 5.55
N GLN A 948 -20.34 29.66 5.85
CA GLN A 948 -21.75 30.01 5.97
C GLN A 948 -22.15 30.30 7.43
N GLY A 949 -21.23 30.14 8.38
CA GLY A 949 -21.46 30.34 9.81
C GLY A 949 -22.14 29.16 10.49
N ASN A 950 -22.18 27.98 9.87
CA ASN A 950 -22.67 26.77 10.53
C ASN A 950 -21.59 26.25 11.50
N HIS A 951 -22.03 25.72 12.64
CA HIS A 951 -21.17 25.22 13.70
C HIS A 951 -21.04 23.71 13.59
N TYR A 952 -19.80 23.22 13.68
CA TYR A 952 -19.47 21.80 13.68
C TYR A 952 -18.86 21.46 15.02
N TYR A 953 -19.47 20.50 15.71
CA TYR A 953 -19.03 19.99 17.00
C TYR A 953 -18.43 18.61 16.77
N VAL A 954 -17.22 18.37 17.25
CA VAL A 954 -16.57 17.05 17.21
C VAL A 954 -16.08 16.69 18.61
N TRP A 955 -16.40 15.46 19.03
CA TRP A 955 -16.02 14.93 20.33
C TRP A 955 -15.79 13.42 20.26
N THR A 956 -15.14 12.90 21.29
CA THR A 956 -14.90 11.47 21.47
C THR A 956 -15.91 10.87 22.44
N ASP A 957 -16.47 9.72 22.08
CA ASP A 957 -17.35 8.91 22.91
C ASP A 957 -16.77 7.48 23.00
N GLY A 958 -15.98 7.22 24.05
CA GLY A 958 -15.18 5.99 24.14
C GLY A 958 -14.17 5.87 22.99
N ASP A 959 -14.31 4.82 22.18
CA ASP A 959 -13.46 4.54 21.01
C ASP A 959 -14.06 5.11 19.70
N GLN A 960 -15.14 5.89 19.78
CA GLN A 960 -15.87 6.42 18.61
C GLN A 960 -15.71 7.93 18.48
N LEU A 961 -15.43 8.39 17.27
CA LEU A 961 -15.46 9.81 16.90
C LEU A 961 -16.89 10.19 16.49
N ARG A 962 -17.42 11.28 17.06
CA ARG A 962 -18.78 11.76 16.82
C ARG A 962 -18.78 13.20 16.33
N TYR A 963 -19.81 13.56 15.58
CA TYR A 963 -20.02 14.95 15.20
C TYR A 963 -21.50 15.39 15.21
N ALA A 964 -21.69 16.71 15.31
CA ALA A 964 -22.99 17.35 15.16
C ALA A 964 -22.84 18.67 14.39
N ILE A 965 -23.87 19.05 13.62
CA ILE A 965 -23.85 20.27 12.81
C ILE A 965 -25.05 21.14 13.17
N ARG A 966 -24.80 22.41 13.49
CA ARG A 966 -25.80 23.43 13.77
C ARG A 966 -25.72 24.53 12.73
N LYS A 967 -26.85 24.98 12.20
CA LYS A 967 -26.91 26.10 11.27
C LYS A 967 -26.54 27.41 11.95
N ALA A 968 -26.12 28.40 11.15
CA ALA A 968 -25.94 29.77 11.62
C ALA A 968 -27.21 30.38 12.25
N ASP A 969 -28.40 29.95 11.82
CA ASP A 969 -29.70 30.39 12.38
C ASP A 969 -30.04 29.74 13.74
N GLY A 970 -29.18 28.86 14.24
CA GLY A 970 -29.32 28.19 15.53
C GLY A 970 -30.12 26.89 15.49
N THR A 971 -30.66 26.47 14.35
CA THR A 971 -31.30 25.15 14.16
C THR A 971 -30.25 24.06 13.92
N TRP A 972 -30.59 22.78 14.17
CA TRP A 972 -29.65 21.67 13.98
C TRP A 972 -29.85 21.01 12.61
N TYR A 973 -28.77 20.76 11.86
CA TYR A 973 -28.79 19.92 10.65
C TYR A 973 -28.86 18.43 11.04
N ALA A 974 -27.97 17.99 11.93
CA ALA A 974 -27.93 16.63 12.47
C ALA A 974 -27.18 16.56 13.81
N LYS A 975 -27.49 15.56 14.64
CA LYS A 975 -26.93 15.34 15.98
C LYS A 975 -26.42 13.90 16.10
N ASP A 976 -25.32 13.71 16.83
CA ASP A 976 -24.75 12.40 17.18
C ASP A 976 -24.47 11.47 15.98
N LEU A 977 -23.86 12.01 14.93
CA LEU A 977 -23.50 11.23 13.74
C LEU A 977 -22.15 10.51 13.92
N ASN A 978 -22.07 9.30 13.40
CA ASN A 978 -20.85 8.49 13.34
C ASN A 978 -20.02 8.86 12.12
N PHE A 979 -18.70 8.87 12.27
CA PHE A 979 -17.83 8.77 11.10
C PHE A 979 -17.87 7.32 10.55
N PRO A 980 -17.92 7.11 9.22
CA PRO A 980 -18.04 5.78 8.60
C PRO A 980 -16.82 4.86 8.76
N VAL A 981 -15.70 5.39 9.25
CA VAL A 981 -14.40 4.70 9.31
C VAL A 981 -14.15 4.23 10.74
N GLY A 982 -14.17 2.91 10.94
CA GLY A 982 -13.87 2.28 12.23
C GLY A 982 -12.38 2.32 12.55
N GLY A 983 -12.01 2.69 13.77
CA GLY A 983 -10.62 2.63 14.25
C GLY A 983 -10.53 3.01 15.73
N GLY A 984 -9.86 2.18 16.54
CA GLY A 984 -9.81 2.28 18.00
C GLY A 984 -9.11 3.52 18.58
N LYS A 985 -9.11 3.59 19.92
CA LYS A 985 -8.69 4.68 20.83
C LYS A 985 -7.71 5.70 20.25
N GLN A 986 -8.06 6.98 20.39
CA GLN A 986 -7.45 8.13 19.74
C GLN A 986 -6.73 9.06 20.73
N TYR A 987 -5.75 9.80 20.20
CA TYR A 987 -5.39 11.11 20.71
C TYR A 987 -6.09 12.18 19.84
N PHE A 988 -6.84 13.08 20.47
CA PHE A 988 -7.48 14.32 19.97
C PHE A 988 -7.71 14.49 18.44
N PRO A 989 -8.97 14.56 17.94
CA PRO A 989 -9.23 14.88 16.53
C PRO A 989 -8.90 16.35 16.21
N ASP A 990 -8.16 16.57 15.14
CA ASP A 990 -7.98 17.86 14.49
C ASP A 990 -9.17 18.18 13.59
N ILE A 991 -9.66 19.41 13.62
CA ILE A 991 -10.81 19.84 12.83
C ILE A 991 -10.53 21.17 12.15
N THR A 992 -10.70 21.24 10.84
CA THR A 992 -10.42 22.43 10.02
C THR A 992 -11.51 22.63 8.98
N ALA A 993 -12.04 23.84 8.81
CA ALA A 993 -12.99 24.14 7.74
C ALA A 993 -12.28 24.73 6.51
N PHE A 994 -12.58 24.20 5.33
CA PHE A 994 -12.17 24.71 4.03
C PHE A 994 -13.40 25.03 3.19
N GLY A 995 -13.74 26.32 3.11
CA GLY A 995 -15.00 26.75 2.49
C GLY A 995 -16.20 26.14 3.24
N ASP A 996 -17.08 25.48 2.49
CA ASP A 996 -18.28 24.84 3.04
C ASP A 996 -18.01 23.40 3.52
N THR A 997 -16.79 22.87 3.40
CA THR A 997 -16.44 21.51 3.83
C THR A 997 -15.57 21.53 5.07
N VAL A 998 -15.86 20.67 6.05
CA VAL A 998 -15.09 20.51 7.28
C VAL A 998 -14.27 19.23 7.24
N HIS A 999 -12.97 19.37 7.41
CA HIS A 999 -11.99 18.29 7.42
C HIS A 999 -11.71 17.89 8.86
N VAL A 1000 -11.74 16.60 9.13
CA VAL A 1000 -11.42 16.03 10.42
C VAL A 1000 -10.28 15.04 10.25
N LEU A 1001 -9.20 15.29 10.98
CA LEU A 1001 -7.97 14.51 10.96
C LEU A 1001 -7.82 13.83 12.33
N TRP A 1002 -7.39 12.58 12.36
CA TRP A 1002 -7.04 11.93 13.63
C TRP A 1002 -5.95 10.90 13.41
N GLU A 1003 -5.22 10.62 14.48
CA GLU A 1003 -4.17 9.62 14.53
C GLU A 1003 -4.65 8.40 15.32
N ASP A 1004 -4.34 7.19 14.84
CA ASP A 1004 -4.54 5.97 15.65
C ASP A 1004 -3.30 5.64 16.50
N ASN A 1005 -3.43 4.68 17.41
CA ASN A 1005 -2.33 4.24 18.30
C ASN A 1005 -1.13 3.61 17.57
N ARG A 1006 -1.16 3.52 16.23
CA ARG A 1006 -0.09 2.97 15.37
C ARG A 1006 0.60 4.06 14.55
N GLY A 1007 0.23 5.34 14.71
CA GLY A 1007 0.76 6.46 13.93
C GLY A 1007 0.13 6.61 12.55
N GLY A 1008 -1.00 5.95 12.30
CA GLY A 1008 -1.76 6.11 11.06
C GLY A 1008 -2.58 7.40 11.10
N MET A 1009 -2.35 8.28 10.13
CA MET A 1009 -3.14 9.49 9.94
C MET A 1009 -4.37 9.18 9.09
N TYR A 1010 -5.55 9.51 9.61
CA TYR A 1010 -6.83 9.36 8.92
C TYR A 1010 -7.45 10.73 8.69
N HIS A 1011 -8.22 10.84 7.61
CA HIS A 1011 -8.88 12.07 7.18
C HIS A 1011 -10.31 11.76 6.74
N ALA A 1012 -11.28 12.50 7.30
CA ALA A 1012 -12.66 12.51 6.84
C ALA A 1012 -13.11 13.94 6.52
N THR A 1013 -14.10 14.06 5.63
CA THR A 1013 -14.74 15.34 5.29
C THR A 1013 -16.21 15.32 5.65
N ILE A 1014 -16.70 16.39 6.27
CA ILE A 1014 -18.10 16.67 6.54
C ILE A 1014 -18.51 17.81 5.61
N THR A 1015 -19.44 17.57 4.70
CA THR A 1015 -20.03 18.60 3.82
C THR A 1015 -21.49 18.80 4.21
N PRO A 1016 -22.02 20.03 4.29
CA PRO A 1016 -23.44 20.25 4.54
C PRO A 1016 -24.25 19.59 3.43
N PRO A 1017 -25.41 18.99 3.74
CA PRO A 1017 -26.29 18.43 2.71
C PRO A 1017 -26.81 19.58 1.84
N GLY A 1018 -26.28 19.71 0.62
CA GLY A 1018 -26.64 20.78 -0.31
C GLY A 1018 -25.67 21.01 -1.48
N GLY A 1019 -24.81 20.05 -1.83
CA GLY A 1019 -24.04 20.12 -3.08
C GLY A 1019 -24.95 20.19 -4.30
N ALA A 1020 -24.51 20.88 -5.36
CA ALA A 1020 -25.22 20.85 -6.64
C ALA A 1020 -25.23 19.40 -7.17
N ASN A 1021 -26.41 18.92 -7.59
CA ASN A 1021 -26.59 17.56 -8.07
C ASN A 1021 -25.64 17.22 -9.24
N ALA A 1022 -24.91 16.11 -9.13
CA ALA A 1022 -24.03 15.58 -10.17
C ALA A 1022 -24.73 14.45 -10.94
N PRO A 1023 -24.53 14.33 -12.27
CA PRO A 1023 -25.12 13.25 -13.04
C PRO A 1023 -24.60 11.87 -12.57
N PRO A 1024 -25.41 10.80 -12.68
CA PRO A 1024 -24.95 9.44 -12.46
C PRO A 1024 -23.71 9.10 -13.31
N VAL A 1025 -22.82 8.26 -12.79
CA VAL A 1025 -21.70 7.69 -13.54
C VAL A 1025 -22.05 6.25 -13.89
N VAL A 1026 -21.91 5.89 -15.17
CA VAL A 1026 -22.33 4.60 -15.74
C VAL A 1026 -21.17 3.98 -16.51
N ASP A 1027 -20.95 2.68 -16.33
CA ASP A 1027 -20.06 1.83 -17.11
C ASP A 1027 -20.84 0.55 -17.47
N ALA A 1028 -21.03 0.29 -18.77
CA ALA A 1028 -21.80 -0.83 -19.30
C ALA A 1028 -21.03 -2.17 -19.33
N GLY A 1029 -19.76 -2.17 -18.92
CA GLY A 1029 -18.90 -3.36 -18.89
C GLY A 1029 -18.15 -3.59 -20.21
N LEU A 1030 -17.33 -4.64 -20.23
CA LEU A 1030 -16.48 -4.97 -21.38
C LEU A 1030 -17.27 -5.55 -22.57
N ASP A 1031 -16.79 -5.28 -23.79
CA ASP A 1031 -17.27 -5.93 -25.01
C ASP A 1031 -17.10 -7.47 -24.92
N GLN A 1032 -18.06 -8.22 -25.47
CA GLN A 1032 -18.09 -9.69 -25.36
C GLN A 1032 -18.25 -10.36 -26.73
N THR A 1033 -17.74 -11.58 -26.84
CA THR A 1033 -18.04 -12.49 -27.95
C THR A 1033 -18.69 -13.75 -27.38
N ILE A 1034 -19.81 -14.17 -27.96
CA ILE A 1034 -20.55 -15.36 -27.56
C ILE A 1034 -21.01 -16.13 -28.80
N THR A 1035 -21.25 -17.43 -28.68
CA THR A 1035 -21.81 -18.25 -29.76
C THR A 1035 -23.22 -18.69 -29.41
N LEU A 1036 -24.19 -18.58 -30.34
CA LEU A 1036 -25.55 -19.05 -30.06
C LEU A 1036 -25.55 -20.55 -29.69
N PRO A 1037 -26.39 -20.99 -28.73
CA PRO A 1037 -27.47 -20.24 -28.06
C PRO A 1037 -27.05 -19.55 -26.74
N ALA A 1038 -25.75 -19.38 -26.48
CA ALA A 1038 -25.29 -18.73 -25.24
C ALA A 1038 -25.85 -17.30 -25.09
N SER A 1039 -25.94 -16.84 -23.86
CA SER A 1039 -26.34 -15.46 -23.51
C SER A 1039 -25.12 -14.70 -22.97
N ALA A 1040 -25.09 -13.38 -23.18
CA ALA A 1040 -24.07 -12.51 -22.60
C ALA A 1040 -24.43 -12.16 -21.15
N THR A 1041 -23.43 -12.11 -20.27
CA THR A 1041 -23.58 -11.64 -18.89
C THR A 1041 -23.12 -10.20 -18.83
N LEU A 1042 -24.02 -9.27 -18.55
CA LEU A 1042 -23.71 -7.84 -18.46
C LEU A 1042 -23.43 -7.50 -16.99
N ASP A 1043 -22.19 -7.13 -16.69
CA ASP A 1043 -21.70 -6.75 -15.35
C ASP A 1043 -21.32 -5.26 -15.42
N ALA A 1044 -22.19 -4.41 -14.89
CA ALA A 1044 -22.15 -2.97 -15.14
C ALA A 1044 -22.20 -2.19 -13.84
N THR A 1045 -21.51 -1.05 -13.81
CA THR A 1045 -21.45 -0.22 -12.61
C THR A 1045 -22.23 1.07 -12.78
N VAL A 1046 -23.02 1.42 -11.76
CA VAL A 1046 -23.73 2.70 -11.68
C VAL A 1046 -23.48 3.30 -10.31
N THR A 1047 -22.98 4.53 -10.28
CA THR A 1047 -22.75 5.28 -9.04
C THR A 1047 -23.35 6.68 -9.17
N ASP A 1048 -23.80 7.24 -8.06
CA ASP A 1048 -24.51 8.52 -8.01
C ASP A 1048 -24.27 9.21 -6.66
N ASP A 1049 -24.42 10.53 -6.61
CA ASP A 1049 -24.19 11.32 -5.40
C ASP A 1049 -25.37 11.30 -4.41
N GLY A 1050 -26.48 10.62 -4.77
CA GLY A 1050 -27.69 10.48 -3.97
C GLY A 1050 -28.59 11.72 -4.02
N ASN A 1051 -28.32 12.69 -4.89
CA ASN A 1051 -29.16 13.85 -5.17
C ASN A 1051 -29.89 13.68 -6.52
N PRO A 1052 -31.02 14.38 -6.76
CA PRO A 1052 -31.77 15.22 -5.85
C PRO A 1052 -32.63 14.37 -4.89
N ASN A 1053 -32.38 14.39 -3.58
CA ASN A 1053 -33.24 13.69 -2.61
C ASN A 1053 -34.24 14.64 -1.91
N PRO A 1054 -35.59 14.43 -2.05
CA PRO A 1054 -36.26 13.34 -2.78
C PRO A 1054 -36.73 13.68 -4.21
N PRO A 1055 -36.67 12.73 -5.18
CA PRO A 1055 -36.18 11.35 -5.05
C PRO A 1055 -34.71 11.17 -5.52
N GLY A 1056 -33.80 10.86 -4.60
CA GLY A 1056 -32.40 10.53 -4.92
C GLY A 1056 -32.23 9.05 -5.31
N GLN A 1057 -33.22 8.49 -6.01
CA GLN A 1057 -33.23 7.11 -6.43
C GLN A 1057 -32.80 7.04 -7.89
N VAL A 1058 -31.64 6.43 -8.14
CA VAL A 1058 -31.15 6.16 -9.49
C VAL A 1058 -31.97 5.05 -10.13
N ILE A 1059 -32.45 5.29 -11.34
CA ILE A 1059 -33.14 4.33 -12.19
C ILE A 1059 -32.20 3.93 -13.31
N VAL A 1060 -31.95 2.63 -13.46
CA VAL A 1060 -31.11 2.07 -14.52
C VAL A 1060 -31.98 1.36 -15.56
N THR A 1061 -31.57 1.39 -16.83
CA THR A 1061 -32.30 0.75 -17.92
C THR A 1061 -31.36 0.29 -19.04
N TRP A 1062 -31.44 -0.99 -19.38
CA TRP A 1062 -30.79 -1.60 -20.54
C TRP A 1062 -31.66 -1.51 -21.80
N SER A 1063 -31.03 -1.21 -22.93
CA SER A 1063 -31.71 -1.14 -24.23
C SER A 1063 -30.80 -1.58 -25.37
N LYS A 1064 -31.39 -2.16 -26.43
CA LYS A 1064 -30.66 -2.47 -27.66
C LYS A 1064 -30.61 -1.22 -28.56
N GLN A 1065 -29.41 -0.76 -28.91
CA GLN A 1065 -29.20 0.35 -29.86
C GLN A 1065 -29.13 -0.14 -31.30
N SER A 1066 -28.40 -1.22 -31.56
CA SER A 1066 -28.28 -1.80 -32.90
C SER A 1066 -28.01 -3.32 -32.86
N GLY A 1067 -28.21 -4.00 -33.99
CA GLY A 1067 -27.93 -5.43 -34.14
C GLY A 1067 -28.98 -6.17 -34.99
N PRO A 1068 -28.65 -7.36 -35.55
CA PRO A 1068 -29.45 -8.03 -36.58
C PRO A 1068 -30.74 -8.70 -36.08
N GLY A 1069 -30.77 -9.28 -34.87
CA GLY A 1069 -31.93 -9.96 -34.29
C GLY A 1069 -32.54 -9.28 -33.05
N GLU A 1070 -33.55 -9.87 -32.43
CA GLU A 1070 -34.08 -9.45 -31.12
C GLU A 1070 -33.09 -9.76 -29.97
N VAL A 1071 -33.13 -8.91 -28.92
CA VAL A 1071 -32.37 -9.07 -27.67
C VAL A 1071 -33.37 -9.13 -26.51
N VAL A 1072 -33.27 -10.15 -25.66
CA VAL A 1072 -34.09 -10.28 -24.45
C VAL A 1072 -33.19 -10.22 -23.21
N PHE A 1073 -33.43 -9.21 -22.37
CA PHE A 1073 -32.72 -9.03 -21.10
C PHE A 1073 -33.40 -9.83 -19.99
N GLY A 1074 -32.61 -10.42 -19.08
CA GLY A 1074 -33.12 -11.12 -17.89
C GLY A 1074 -33.92 -10.17 -16.99
N ASP A 1075 -33.28 -9.08 -16.57
CA ASP A 1075 -33.92 -7.88 -16.02
C ASP A 1075 -33.29 -6.63 -16.65
N ALA A 1076 -34.08 -5.87 -17.40
CA ALA A 1076 -33.60 -4.65 -18.05
C ALA A 1076 -33.37 -3.49 -17.08
N HIS A 1077 -33.79 -3.57 -15.82
CA HIS A 1077 -33.65 -2.50 -14.82
C HIS A 1077 -32.71 -2.88 -13.66
N ALA A 1078 -31.91 -3.92 -13.84
CA ALA A 1078 -30.77 -4.25 -12.99
C ALA A 1078 -29.47 -3.82 -13.70
N ALA A 1079 -28.50 -3.29 -12.95
CA ALA A 1079 -27.19 -2.97 -13.51
C ALA A 1079 -26.53 -4.27 -14.02
N ASP A 1080 -26.51 -5.31 -13.18
CA ASP A 1080 -26.05 -6.64 -13.53
C ASP A 1080 -27.21 -7.50 -14.05
N THR A 1081 -27.10 -8.00 -15.28
CA THR A 1081 -28.17 -8.76 -15.94
C THR A 1081 -27.62 -9.72 -17.01
N THR A 1082 -28.49 -10.44 -17.68
CA THR A 1082 -28.12 -11.27 -18.85
C THR A 1082 -28.84 -10.77 -20.10
N ALA A 1083 -28.25 -10.98 -21.27
CA ALA A 1083 -28.85 -10.67 -22.57
C ALA A 1083 -28.78 -11.89 -23.50
N SER A 1084 -29.92 -12.30 -24.04
CA SER A 1084 -30.03 -13.39 -25.01
C SER A 1084 -30.37 -12.86 -26.40
N PHE A 1085 -29.93 -13.58 -27.44
CA PHE A 1085 -29.95 -13.11 -28.84
C PHE A 1085 -30.63 -14.12 -29.75
N SER A 1086 -31.35 -13.64 -30.78
CA SER A 1086 -32.07 -14.50 -31.73
C SER A 1086 -31.32 -14.73 -33.05
N GLN A 1087 -30.25 -14.00 -33.33
CA GLN A 1087 -29.47 -14.11 -34.57
C GLN A 1087 -27.99 -13.82 -34.28
N ALA A 1088 -27.12 -14.39 -35.10
CA ALA A 1088 -25.70 -14.05 -35.11
C ALA A 1088 -25.45 -12.66 -35.73
N GLY A 1089 -24.45 -11.96 -35.22
CA GLY A 1089 -23.89 -10.71 -35.68
C GLY A 1089 -23.56 -9.76 -34.52
N THR A 1090 -23.13 -8.54 -34.85
CA THR A 1090 -22.72 -7.55 -33.84
C THR A 1090 -23.91 -6.73 -33.33
N TYR A 1091 -24.05 -6.66 -32.01
CA TYR A 1091 -25.06 -5.88 -31.29
C TYR A 1091 -24.39 -4.78 -30.48
N VAL A 1092 -25.07 -3.63 -30.37
CA VAL A 1092 -24.70 -2.57 -29.42
C VAL A 1092 -25.83 -2.45 -28.42
N LEU A 1093 -25.53 -2.67 -27.14
CA LEU A 1093 -26.45 -2.54 -26.02
C LEU A 1093 -26.04 -1.32 -25.18
N ARG A 1094 -27.02 -0.60 -24.64
CA ARG A 1094 -26.82 0.62 -23.86
C ARG A 1094 -27.38 0.48 -22.48
N LEU A 1095 -26.59 0.86 -21.48
CA LEU A 1095 -27.05 1.11 -20.12
C LEU A 1095 -27.28 2.61 -19.94
N SER A 1096 -28.48 3.00 -19.54
CA SER A 1096 -28.81 4.37 -19.15
C SER A 1096 -29.11 4.43 -17.66
N ALA A 1097 -28.56 5.40 -16.93
CA ALA A 1097 -28.92 5.67 -15.54
C ALA A 1097 -29.39 7.11 -15.35
N THR A 1098 -30.47 7.31 -14.59
CA THR A 1098 -31.01 8.64 -14.26
C THR A 1098 -31.34 8.78 -12.79
N ASP A 1099 -31.02 9.94 -12.23
CA ASP A 1099 -31.36 10.38 -10.87
C ASP A 1099 -32.63 11.26 -10.84
N SER A 1100 -33.43 11.25 -11.92
CA SER A 1100 -34.58 12.16 -12.20
C SER A 1100 -34.26 13.57 -12.70
N GLN A 1101 -33.01 14.04 -12.61
CA GLN A 1101 -32.60 15.37 -13.08
C GLN A 1101 -31.61 15.30 -14.25
N TRP A 1102 -30.71 14.32 -14.22
CA TRP A 1102 -29.70 14.02 -15.21
C TRP A 1102 -29.78 12.57 -15.64
N THR A 1103 -29.20 12.28 -16.81
CA THR A 1103 -29.14 10.94 -17.38
C THR A 1103 -27.77 10.76 -17.99
N SER A 1104 -27.12 9.65 -17.67
CA SER A 1104 -25.86 9.22 -18.25
C SER A 1104 -26.04 7.87 -18.93
N GLU A 1105 -25.22 7.62 -19.95
CA GLU A 1105 -25.33 6.43 -20.80
C GLU A 1105 -23.95 5.87 -21.09
N ASP A 1106 -23.86 4.55 -21.24
CA ASP A 1106 -22.69 3.86 -21.77
C ASP A 1106 -23.10 2.68 -22.67
N ASP A 1107 -22.27 2.35 -23.66
CA ASP A 1107 -22.55 1.35 -24.69
C ASP A 1107 -21.56 0.17 -24.61
N VAL A 1108 -22.07 -1.05 -24.74
CA VAL A 1108 -21.28 -2.29 -24.85
C VAL A 1108 -21.57 -3.00 -26.17
N THR A 1109 -20.53 -3.53 -26.80
CA THR A 1109 -20.62 -4.28 -28.06
C THR A 1109 -20.60 -5.79 -27.77
N ILE A 1110 -21.61 -6.50 -28.26
CA ILE A 1110 -21.70 -7.96 -28.17
C ILE A 1110 -21.60 -8.54 -29.58
N THR A 1111 -20.55 -9.31 -29.84
CA THR A 1111 -20.40 -10.09 -31.07
C THR A 1111 -21.01 -11.47 -30.84
N VAL A 1112 -22.07 -11.78 -31.57
CA VAL A 1112 -22.76 -13.07 -31.47
C VAL A 1112 -22.39 -13.90 -32.69
N ASP A 1113 -21.64 -14.98 -32.52
CA ASP A 1113 -21.28 -15.88 -33.59
C ASP A 1113 -22.42 -16.88 -33.87
N ALA A 1114 -22.48 -17.35 -35.11
CA ALA A 1114 -23.42 -18.39 -35.51
C ALA A 1114 -23.04 -19.71 -34.83
N PRO A 1115 -24.02 -20.57 -34.48
CA PRO A 1115 -23.70 -21.88 -33.94
C PRO A 1115 -22.83 -22.65 -34.95
N VAL A 1116 -21.82 -23.37 -34.44
CA VAL A 1116 -21.01 -24.26 -35.27
C VAL A 1116 -21.93 -25.36 -35.81
N ILE A 1117 -22.11 -25.40 -37.13
CA ILE A 1117 -22.86 -26.47 -37.81
C ILE A 1117 -21.82 -27.51 -38.24
N PRO A 1118 -21.92 -28.77 -37.78
CA PRO A 1118 -20.98 -29.83 -38.14
C PRO A 1118 -21.25 -30.39 -39.55
N ASP A 1119 -21.30 -29.50 -40.54
CA ASP A 1119 -21.33 -29.81 -41.97
C ASP A 1119 -19.88 -29.79 -42.47
N PHE A 1120 -19.22 -30.94 -42.39
CA PHE A 1120 -17.80 -31.09 -42.67
C PHE A 1120 -17.50 -31.23 -44.15
N ASP A 1121 -18.48 -31.64 -44.97
CA ASP A 1121 -18.32 -31.78 -46.41
C ASP A 1121 -18.88 -30.60 -47.23
N GLY A 1122 -19.59 -29.68 -46.55
CA GLY A 1122 -20.01 -28.38 -47.06
C GLY A 1122 -21.24 -28.46 -47.97
N ASP A 1123 -22.04 -29.52 -47.88
CA ASP A 1123 -23.22 -29.74 -48.72
C ASP A 1123 -24.53 -29.16 -48.13
N SER A 1124 -24.42 -28.52 -46.97
CA SER A 1124 -25.48 -27.82 -46.24
C SER A 1124 -26.54 -28.72 -45.58
N ASP A 1125 -26.25 -30.01 -45.42
CA ASP A 1125 -26.93 -30.89 -44.48
C ASP A 1125 -25.97 -31.47 -43.42
N VAL A 1126 -26.50 -32.21 -42.45
CA VAL A 1126 -25.67 -32.93 -41.45
C VAL A 1126 -26.15 -34.38 -41.48
N ASP A 1127 -25.31 -35.25 -42.02
CA ASP A 1127 -25.67 -36.63 -42.30
C ASP A 1127 -24.57 -37.65 -41.95
N GLN A 1128 -24.65 -38.84 -42.56
CA GLN A 1128 -23.72 -39.93 -42.28
C GLN A 1128 -22.29 -39.65 -42.80
N SER A 1129 -22.16 -38.77 -43.79
CA SER A 1129 -20.89 -38.33 -44.38
C SER A 1129 -20.11 -37.48 -43.38
N ASP A 1130 -20.78 -36.52 -42.74
CA ASP A 1130 -20.21 -35.69 -41.67
C ASP A 1130 -19.84 -36.51 -40.43
N PHE A 1131 -20.70 -37.46 -40.06
CA PHE A 1131 -20.37 -38.38 -38.96
C PHE A 1131 -19.10 -39.18 -39.26
N GLY A 1132 -18.85 -39.51 -40.54
CA GLY A 1132 -17.64 -40.16 -40.98
C GLY A 1132 -16.38 -39.31 -40.80
N VAL A 1133 -16.49 -37.98 -40.86
CA VAL A 1133 -15.39 -37.03 -40.60
C VAL A 1133 -15.19 -36.87 -39.10
N LEU A 1134 -16.26 -36.66 -38.32
CA LEU A 1134 -16.21 -36.59 -36.86
C LEU A 1134 -15.53 -37.83 -36.25
N GLN A 1135 -15.92 -39.03 -36.72
CA GLN A 1135 -15.36 -40.29 -36.26
C GLN A 1135 -13.85 -40.42 -36.56
N GLN A 1136 -13.37 -39.84 -37.67
CA GLN A 1136 -11.94 -39.85 -38.01
C GLN A 1136 -11.13 -38.90 -37.14
N CYS A 1137 -11.78 -37.85 -36.65
CA CYS A 1137 -11.17 -36.84 -35.81
C CYS A 1137 -11.19 -37.19 -34.31
N CYS A 1138 -11.99 -38.17 -33.91
CA CYS A 1138 -12.09 -38.62 -32.52
C CYS A 1138 -10.72 -38.99 -31.93
N SER A 1139 -10.25 -38.15 -31.01
CA SER A 1139 -9.03 -38.33 -30.24
C SER A 1139 -9.32 -38.96 -28.86
N GLY A 1140 -10.54 -38.76 -28.36
CA GLY A 1140 -11.02 -39.17 -27.04
C GLY A 1140 -10.61 -38.19 -25.93
N SER A 1141 -11.35 -38.23 -24.81
CA SER A 1141 -11.28 -37.24 -23.73
C SER A 1141 -9.86 -36.91 -23.24
N ALA A 1142 -9.63 -35.62 -23.04
CA ALA A 1142 -8.38 -34.97 -22.67
C ALA A 1142 -7.20 -35.25 -23.62
N LYS A 1143 -7.46 -35.56 -24.90
CA LYS A 1143 -6.41 -35.77 -25.90
C LYS A 1143 -6.57 -34.79 -27.07
N PRO A 1144 -5.58 -33.92 -27.30
CA PRO A 1144 -5.63 -32.99 -28.42
C PRO A 1144 -5.94 -33.69 -29.74
N TYR A 1145 -6.92 -33.19 -30.48
CA TYR A 1145 -7.25 -33.70 -31.80
C TYR A 1145 -6.10 -33.48 -32.80
N ALA A 1146 -6.10 -34.24 -33.89
CA ALA A 1146 -5.05 -34.15 -34.90
C ALA A 1146 -5.20 -32.87 -35.75
N PRO A 1147 -4.11 -32.28 -36.27
CA PRO A 1147 -4.20 -31.13 -37.19
C PRO A 1147 -5.11 -31.43 -38.40
N GLY A 1148 -6.05 -30.54 -38.69
CA GLY A 1148 -7.11 -30.74 -39.68
C GLY A 1148 -8.45 -31.21 -39.10
N CYS A 1149 -8.55 -31.40 -37.79
CA CYS A 1149 -9.76 -31.75 -37.06
C CYS A 1149 -10.31 -30.61 -36.20
N GLU A 1150 -9.82 -29.38 -36.40
CA GLU A 1150 -10.22 -28.20 -35.62
C GLU A 1150 -11.72 -27.91 -35.73
N GLY A 1151 -12.34 -28.25 -36.86
CA GLY A 1151 -13.79 -28.07 -37.03
C GLY A 1151 -14.62 -29.15 -36.32
N ALA A 1152 -14.03 -30.29 -35.97
CA ALA A 1152 -14.70 -31.45 -35.40
C ALA A 1152 -14.76 -31.42 -33.86
N ASP A 1153 -14.05 -30.50 -33.23
CA ASP A 1153 -14.21 -30.10 -31.84
C ASP A 1153 -15.39 -29.11 -31.78
N LEU A 1154 -16.56 -29.64 -31.45
CA LEU A 1154 -17.84 -28.96 -31.50
C LEU A 1154 -18.24 -28.31 -30.17
N ASP A 1155 -17.55 -28.62 -29.07
CA ASP A 1155 -17.72 -27.95 -27.78
C ASP A 1155 -16.54 -27.09 -27.32
N ASP A 1156 -15.48 -27.01 -28.14
CA ASP A 1156 -14.29 -26.15 -28.01
C ASP A 1156 -13.46 -26.47 -26.77
N ASP A 1157 -13.40 -27.74 -26.38
CA ASP A 1157 -12.64 -28.20 -25.20
C ASP A 1157 -11.20 -28.68 -25.55
N GLY A 1158 -10.86 -28.68 -26.84
CA GLY A 1158 -9.54 -29.02 -27.37
C GLY A 1158 -9.34 -30.49 -27.68
N ASP A 1159 -10.36 -31.33 -27.54
CA ASP A 1159 -10.37 -32.71 -28.00
C ASP A 1159 -11.59 -33.04 -28.88
N VAL A 1160 -11.70 -34.30 -29.32
CA VAL A 1160 -12.87 -34.77 -30.07
C VAL A 1160 -13.31 -36.09 -29.46
N ASP A 1161 -14.39 -36.06 -28.69
CA ASP A 1161 -14.86 -37.17 -27.88
C ASP A 1161 -16.40 -37.37 -27.92
N GLN A 1162 -16.94 -37.91 -26.83
CA GLN A 1162 -18.37 -38.15 -26.68
C GLN A 1162 -19.19 -36.86 -26.58
N SER A 1163 -18.67 -35.78 -26.00
CA SER A 1163 -19.39 -34.50 -25.90
C SER A 1163 -19.58 -33.87 -27.27
N ASP A 1164 -18.57 -33.90 -28.14
CA ASP A 1164 -18.69 -33.49 -29.54
C ASP A 1164 -19.71 -34.33 -30.30
N PHE A 1165 -19.71 -35.64 -30.05
CA PHE A 1165 -20.70 -36.52 -30.65
C PHE A 1165 -22.12 -36.23 -30.15
N ASP A 1166 -22.29 -35.84 -28.88
CA ASP A 1166 -23.57 -35.44 -28.34
C ASP A 1166 -24.05 -34.11 -28.99
N VAL A 1167 -23.13 -33.16 -29.23
CA VAL A 1167 -23.42 -31.94 -30.00
C VAL A 1167 -23.80 -32.28 -31.45
N PHE A 1168 -23.03 -33.16 -32.10
CA PHE A 1168 -23.28 -33.62 -33.47
C PHE A 1168 -24.66 -34.28 -33.63
N LEU A 1169 -25.08 -35.08 -32.66
CA LEU A 1169 -26.39 -35.75 -32.66
C LEU A 1169 -27.55 -34.75 -32.61
N THR A 1170 -27.38 -33.58 -31.99
CA THR A 1170 -28.43 -32.55 -31.98
C THR A 1170 -28.66 -31.93 -33.36
N CYS A 1171 -27.65 -31.97 -34.22
CA CYS A 1171 -27.68 -31.43 -35.58
C CYS A 1171 -28.08 -32.46 -36.66
N LEU A 1172 -28.04 -33.76 -36.35
CA LEU A 1172 -28.24 -34.85 -37.31
C LEU A 1172 -29.68 -34.89 -37.88
N GLY A 1173 -29.86 -34.35 -39.09
CA GLY A 1173 -31.14 -34.28 -39.80
C GLY A 1173 -31.32 -35.35 -40.89
N GLY A 1174 -30.22 -35.88 -41.42
CA GLY A 1174 -30.17 -36.82 -42.54
C GLY A 1174 -30.14 -36.13 -43.92
N PRO A 1175 -29.90 -36.90 -45.00
CA PRO A 1175 -29.53 -36.33 -46.30
C PRO A 1175 -30.62 -35.43 -46.89
N GLY A 1176 -30.24 -34.22 -47.30
CA GLY A 1176 -31.08 -33.19 -47.91
C GLY A 1176 -31.97 -32.41 -46.94
N GLN A 1177 -31.75 -32.51 -45.62
CA GLN A 1177 -32.46 -31.74 -44.60
C GLN A 1177 -31.58 -30.58 -44.13
N THR A 1178 -32.10 -29.35 -44.16
CA THR A 1178 -31.36 -28.20 -43.63
C THR A 1178 -31.00 -28.44 -42.16
N ALA A 1179 -29.71 -28.32 -41.82
CA ALA A 1179 -29.21 -28.52 -40.47
C ALA A 1179 -30.03 -27.68 -39.46
N GLN A 1180 -30.63 -28.33 -38.46
CA GLN A 1180 -31.40 -27.69 -37.40
C GLN A 1180 -30.62 -27.85 -36.09
N CYS A 1181 -29.48 -27.18 -35.97
CA CYS A 1181 -28.73 -27.14 -34.72
C CYS A 1181 -29.46 -26.20 -33.74
N GLY A 1182 -30.10 -26.77 -32.72
CA GLY A 1182 -30.71 -26.05 -31.61
C GLY A 1182 -30.45 -26.81 -30.31
N PRO A 1183 -30.69 -26.20 -29.14
CA PRO A 1183 -30.67 -26.92 -27.88
C PRO A 1183 -31.74 -28.01 -27.80
#